data_AF-A0AAE8SQ55-F1
#
_entry.id   AF-A0AAE8SQ55-F1
#
_cell.length_a   1.000
_cell.length_b   1.000
_cell.length_c   1.000
_cell.angle_alpha   90.00
_cell.angle_beta   90.00
_cell.angle_gamma   90.00
#
_symmetry.space_group_name_H-M   'P 1'
#
loop_
_entity.id
_entity.type
_entity.pdbx_description
1 polymer ?
#
loop_
_entity_poly.entity_id
_entity_poly.type
_entity_poly.pdbx_seq_one_letter_code
_entity_poly.pdbx_strand_id
1 'polypeptide(L)'
;MFLAREEPSTFTPSLWEVKRALKAIVEHQADECFFFAVDGLDEYDADSAEMALLAKVFKLLSSFPHVKSVLSSRPLVTFEQSFDDCPRLRLHELTRPDITAFVESSVRQYHCLQRLITKDPSATESFVQEIVDGSSGVFLWVQLVVSSLLEGLRNGDEIDDLKERLHELPTDLEALYRHMWDRIPLKYRSKASRLLRLVETATYEGGRISVLGASFAVEPDEEHVFRCPVAPLTEVEMTSRYEDARVQISSRCMGLIEVSHLNLAASSLNTGGAFNTDLYENVLDYSKFKHPHVVFIHRTISEFIASPDVRDKLRDADPDFSPTQALLRSAIYRIKTYMFQGVKPAGMPKSLEALVYYALFMAGRAESATKEAQRRLLLELDKAMTQHAREYFPEHQGHWTDCLVEQGDVGAFKNASTTLVASHNTFLSVAVRHGLVYFVRDQFTASPPATIEKEGRPLLDYALRPYTLDPKLHAFALSRRPDLVKFLLEKGCDPNDKWEDVSLWEWFLRDLICQSSNDSHFFETTPAIIHYLLQRVSIENLNVTFQGQVLQRFSKRVVSYNALGMFNAMTKDPDAFPFRPGNWLGFQAEMRGICSSMKTLQPNSTGLGPVSILEIPQPSPETPRMCTGHPEQLDKIELPIGVTREKKDKNIIRVIKSLFCNII
;
A
#
# COMPACT_ATOMS: atom_id res chain seq x y z
N MET A 1 -12.64 -1.98 -3.76
CA MET A 1 -12.28 -1.81 -2.34
C MET A 1 -10.96 -2.54 -2.12
N PHE A 2 -9.84 -1.88 -2.43
CA PHE A 2 -8.53 -2.42 -2.05
C PHE A 2 -8.41 -2.23 -0.55
N LEU A 3 -8.50 -3.31 0.22
CA LEU A 3 -7.69 -3.37 1.42
C LEU A 3 -6.27 -3.32 0.87
N ALA A 4 -5.54 -2.25 1.15
CA ALA A 4 -4.09 -2.30 1.04
C ALA A 4 -3.69 -3.63 1.71
N ARG A 5 -2.88 -4.45 1.03
CA ARG A 5 -2.15 -5.50 1.73
C ARG A 5 -1.40 -4.77 2.84
N GLU A 6 -1.95 -4.75 4.06
CA GLU A 6 -1.14 -4.58 5.25
C GLU A 6 -0.07 -5.65 5.07
N GLU A 7 1.21 -5.26 4.99
CA GLU A 7 2.26 -6.27 5.03
C GLU A 7 1.99 -7.14 6.26
N PRO A 8 1.86 -8.46 6.08
CA PRO A 8 1.38 -9.33 7.13
C PRO A 8 2.32 -9.18 8.31
N SER A 9 1.75 -8.99 9.50
CA SER A 9 2.46 -9.26 10.76
C SER A 9 3.32 -10.52 10.57
N THR A 10 4.58 -10.50 10.99
CA THR A 10 5.58 -11.58 10.81
C THR A 10 5.16 -12.96 11.34
N PHE A 11 3.98 -13.06 11.95
CA PHE A 11 3.26 -14.31 12.06
C PHE A 11 2.32 -14.50 10.86
N THR A 12 2.83 -15.15 9.81
CA THR A 12 2.01 -15.79 8.78
C THR A 12 1.68 -17.19 9.29
N PRO A 13 0.52 -17.40 9.94
CA PRO A 13 0.18 -18.72 10.43
C PRO A 13 0.14 -19.69 9.25
N SER A 14 0.79 -20.84 9.40
CA SER A 14 0.59 -21.94 8.47
C SER A 14 -0.89 -22.31 8.40
N LEU A 15 -1.33 -22.90 7.29
CA LEU A 15 -2.71 -23.38 7.13
C LEU A 15 -3.13 -24.31 8.28
N TRP A 16 -2.19 -25.07 8.83
CA TRP A 16 -2.43 -25.91 10.00
C TRP A 16 -2.60 -25.13 11.30
N GLU A 17 -1.86 -24.05 11.52
CA GLU A 17 -2.04 -23.15 12.66
C GLU A 17 -3.38 -22.42 12.59
N VAL A 18 -3.79 -21.96 11.40
CA VAL A 18 -5.12 -21.38 11.20
C VAL A 18 -6.22 -22.41 11.42
N LYS A 19 -6.09 -23.62 10.86
CA LYS A 19 -7.02 -24.71 11.12
C LYS A 19 -7.19 -24.96 12.61
N ARG A 20 -6.09 -25.06 13.36
CA ARG A 20 -6.09 -25.32 14.79
C ARG A 20 -6.71 -24.15 15.57
N ALA A 21 -6.33 -22.92 15.25
CA ALA A 21 -6.84 -21.73 15.90
C ALA A 21 -8.34 -21.55 15.67
N LEU A 22 -8.81 -21.64 14.42
CA LEU A 22 -10.23 -21.54 14.08
C LEU A 22 -11.05 -22.63 14.75
N LYS A 23 -10.56 -23.88 14.71
CA LYS A 23 -11.20 -24.99 15.41
C LYS A 23 -11.31 -24.70 16.91
N ALA A 24 -10.21 -24.29 17.54
CA ALA A 24 -10.22 -23.98 18.97
C ALA A 24 -11.18 -22.83 19.31
N ILE A 25 -11.22 -21.76 18.50
CA ILE A 25 -12.14 -20.63 18.70
C ILE A 25 -13.59 -21.09 18.61
N VAL A 26 -13.95 -21.86 17.57
CA VAL A 26 -15.30 -22.37 17.36
C VAL A 26 -15.72 -23.34 18.47
N GLU A 27 -14.81 -24.23 18.91
CA GLU A 27 -15.07 -25.20 19.97
C GLU A 27 -15.27 -24.53 21.34
N HIS A 28 -14.45 -23.54 21.69
CA HIS A 28 -14.50 -22.89 23.01
C HIS A 28 -15.56 -21.78 23.10
N GLN A 29 -16.21 -21.43 22.00
CA GLN A 29 -17.28 -20.42 21.94
C GLN A 29 -18.58 -21.04 21.41
N ALA A 30 -18.97 -22.19 21.96
CA ALA A 30 -20.15 -22.96 21.52
C ALA A 30 -21.48 -22.19 21.61
N ASP A 31 -21.55 -21.15 22.45
CA ASP A 31 -22.75 -20.31 22.62
C ASP A 31 -22.87 -19.20 21.55
N GLU A 32 -21.84 -18.98 20.73
CA GLU A 32 -21.84 -17.98 19.66
C GLU A 32 -22.05 -18.64 18.30
N CYS A 33 -22.79 -17.98 17.40
CA CYS A 33 -22.95 -18.45 16.02
C CYS A 33 -21.87 -17.83 15.13
N PHE A 34 -21.17 -18.66 14.37
CA PHE A 34 -20.15 -18.22 13.41
C PHE A 34 -20.69 -18.30 11.98
N PHE A 35 -20.48 -17.23 11.23
CA PHE A 35 -20.74 -17.20 9.80
C PHE A 35 -19.47 -16.77 9.06
N PHE A 36 -18.91 -17.67 8.26
CA PHE A 36 -17.75 -17.40 7.41
C PHE A 36 -18.24 -17.09 5.99
N ALA A 37 -17.95 -15.90 5.49
CA ALA A 37 -18.09 -15.54 4.09
C ALA A 37 -16.69 -15.34 3.52
N VAL A 38 -16.26 -16.24 2.64
CA VAL A 38 -14.90 -16.25 2.07
C VAL A 38 -15.03 -16.07 0.57
N ASP A 39 -14.49 -14.96 0.08
CA ASP A 39 -14.52 -14.63 -1.34
C ASP A 39 -13.20 -15.04 -1.99
N GLY A 40 -13.25 -15.80 -3.09
CA GLY A 40 -12.10 -16.17 -3.92
C GLY A 40 -11.14 -17.16 -3.27
N LEU A 41 -11.60 -18.36 -2.89
CA LEU A 41 -10.70 -19.41 -2.38
C LEU A 41 -9.58 -19.79 -3.36
N ASP A 42 -9.79 -19.59 -4.66
CA ASP A 42 -8.80 -19.82 -5.71
C ASP A 42 -7.71 -18.74 -5.78
N GLU A 43 -7.88 -17.60 -5.11
CA GLU A 43 -6.82 -16.60 -4.96
C GLU A 43 -5.72 -17.05 -3.98
N TYR A 44 -5.94 -18.13 -3.23
CA TYR A 44 -4.91 -18.75 -2.40
C TYR A 44 -3.82 -19.36 -3.29
N ASP A 45 -2.69 -18.65 -3.37
CA ASP A 45 -1.50 -19.03 -4.16
C ASP A 45 -0.77 -20.22 -3.51
N ALA A 46 -1.33 -21.40 -3.71
CA ALA A 46 -0.86 -22.65 -3.14
C ALA A 46 -1.05 -23.82 -4.11
N ASP A 47 -0.39 -24.95 -3.85
CA ASP A 47 -0.56 -26.12 -4.70
C ASP A 47 -1.94 -26.79 -4.50
N SER A 48 -2.27 -27.76 -5.37
CA SER A 48 -3.55 -28.48 -5.28
C SER A 48 -3.72 -29.24 -3.96
N ALA A 49 -2.64 -29.65 -3.29
CA ALA A 49 -2.73 -30.37 -2.02
C ALA A 49 -3.07 -29.42 -0.87
N GLU A 50 -2.50 -28.22 -0.86
CA GLU A 50 -2.80 -27.16 0.10
C GLU A 50 -4.22 -26.61 -0.10
N MET A 51 -4.66 -26.39 -1.34
CA MET A 51 -6.06 -26.04 -1.64
C MET A 51 -7.05 -27.10 -1.14
N ALA A 52 -6.74 -28.39 -1.35
CA ALA A 52 -7.56 -29.48 -0.82
C ALA A 52 -7.56 -29.50 0.72
N LEU A 53 -6.44 -29.16 1.36
CA LEU A 53 -6.36 -29.02 2.81
C LEU A 53 -7.23 -27.86 3.31
N LEU A 54 -7.21 -26.72 2.62
CA LEU A 54 -8.05 -25.56 2.94
C LEU A 54 -9.54 -25.91 2.86
N ALA A 55 -9.95 -26.62 1.81
CA ALA A 55 -11.32 -27.13 1.68
C ALA A 55 -11.72 -28.03 2.87
N LYS A 56 -10.81 -28.93 3.30
CA LYS A 56 -11.02 -29.77 4.49
C LYS A 56 -11.14 -28.96 5.78
N VAL A 57 -10.48 -27.81 5.90
CA VAL A 57 -10.64 -26.92 7.07
C VAL A 57 -12.08 -26.41 7.14
N PHE A 58 -12.60 -25.84 6.05
CA PHE A 58 -13.97 -25.30 6.06
C PHE A 58 -15.04 -26.37 6.23
N LYS A 59 -14.84 -27.57 5.69
CA LYS A 59 -15.71 -28.71 5.98
C LYS A 59 -15.73 -29.07 7.46
N LEU A 60 -14.55 -29.13 8.08
CA LEU A 60 -14.43 -29.42 9.52
C LEU A 60 -15.12 -28.34 10.35
N LEU A 61 -14.90 -27.06 10.05
CA LEU A 61 -15.56 -25.96 10.75
C LEU A 61 -17.08 -26.02 10.57
N SER A 62 -17.57 -26.34 9.38
CA SER A 62 -19.01 -26.42 9.09
C SER A 62 -19.68 -27.70 9.64
N SER A 63 -18.90 -28.62 10.23
CA SER A 63 -19.45 -29.77 10.98
C SER A 63 -20.02 -29.38 12.34
N PHE A 64 -19.64 -28.21 12.86
CA PHE A 64 -20.20 -27.66 14.09
C PHE A 64 -21.57 -27.00 13.78
N PRO A 65 -22.63 -27.31 14.56
CA PRO A 65 -23.99 -26.87 14.26
C PRO A 65 -24.20 -25.35 14.34
N HIS A 66 -23.34 -24.65 15.08
CA HIS A 66 -23.33 -23.19 15.23
C HIS A 66 -22.45 -22.48 14.19
N VAL A 67 -21.92 -23.20 13.18
CA VAL A 67 -21.09 -22.63 12.12
C VAL A 67 -21.77 -22.78 10.77
N LYS A 68 -21.79 -21.68 10.01
CA LYS A 68 -22.16 -21.68 8.59
C LYS A 68 -21.06 -21.05 7.77
N SER A 69 -20.79 -21.62 6.60
CA SER A 69 -19.77 -21.11 5.68
C SER A 69 -20.37 -20.91 4.30
N VAL A 70 -20.09 -19.77 3.69
CA VAL A 70 -20.34 -19.46 2.28
C VAL A 70 -18.99 -19.17 1.65
N LEU A 71 -18.64 -19.98 0.67
CA LEU A 71 -17.34 -19.97 0.01
C LEU A 71 -17.57 -19.69 -1.47
N SER A 72 -16.81 -18.77 -2.06
CA SER A 72 -16.77 -18.59 -3.51
C SER A 72 -15.39 -19.01 -4.05
N SER A 73 -15.37 -19.55 -5.27
CA SER A 73 -14.14 -19.85 -6.00
C SER A 73 -14.40 -19.95 -7.50
N ARG A 74 -13.35 -19.85 -8.33
CA ARG A 74 -13.37 -20.40 -9.70
C ARG A 74 -13.61 -21.92 -9.67
N PRO A 75 -14.14 -22.53 -10.75
CA PRO A 75 -14.44 -23.96 -10.82
C PRO A 75 -13.16 -24.80 -11.00
N LEU A 76 -12.24 -24.73 -10.04
CA LEU A 76 -11.03 -25.55 -10.01
C LEU A 76 -11.39 -26.98 -9.63
N VAL A 77 -10.82 -27.95 -10.35
CA VAL A 77 -11.06 -29.39 -10.14
C VAL A 77 -10.90 -29.79 -8.67
N THR A 78 -9.88 -29.27 -8.00
CA THR A 78 -9.61 -29.52 -6.58
C THR A 78 -10.77 -29.13 -5.68
N PHE A 79 -11.39 -27.96 -5.90
CA PHE A 79 -12.53 -27.50 -5.11
C PHE A 79 -13.83 -28.18 -5.51
N GLU A 80 -14.07 -28.40 -6.81
CA GLU A 80 -15.23 -29.16 -7.30
C GLU A 80 -15.27 -30.56 -6.69
N GLN A 81 -14.14 -31.27 -6.63
CA GLN A 81 -14.03 -32.57 -5.98
C GLN A 81 -14.14 -32.46 -4.46
N SER A 82 -13.49 -31.45 -3.86
CA SER A 82 -13.45 -31.32 -2.41
C SER A 82 -14.80 -30.96 -1.80
N PHE A 83 -15.68 -30.25 -2.52
CA PHE A 83 -16.98 -29.81 -2.05
C PHE A 83 -18.16 -30.51 -2.77
N ASP A 84 -17.92 -31.69 -3.36
CA ASP A 84 -18.91 -32.31 -4.24
C ASP A 84 -20.25 -32.62 -3.51
N ASP A 85 -20.14 -32.99 -2.24
CA ASP A 85 -21.22 -33.28 -1.29
C ASP A 85 -21.89 -32.04 -0.68
N CYS A 86 -21.45 -30.83 -1.03
CA CYS A 86 -21.95 -29.58 -0.44
C CYS A 86 -22.96 -28.87 -1.36
N PRO A 87 -23.94 -28.11 -0.79
CA PRO A 87 -24.78 -27.23 -1.59
C PRO A 87 -23.94 -26.20 -2.35
N ARG A 88 -24.23 -26.00 -3.64
CA ARG A 88 -23.49 -25.05 -4.48
C ARG A 88 -24.41 -24.23 -5.36
N LEU A 89 -23.99 -23.00 -5.65
CA LEU A 89 -24.61 -22.12 -6.63
C LEU A 89 -23.59 -21.85 -7.73
N ARG A 90 -23.93 -22.22 -8.97
CA ARG A 90 -23.12 -21.86 -10.13
C ARG A 90 -23.58 -20.51 -10.64
N LEU A 91 -22.88 -19.45 -10.23
CA LEU A 91 -23.28 -18.08 -10.55
C LEU A 91 -23.45 -17.85 -12.06
N HIS A 92 -22.58 -18.43 -12.90
CA HIS A 92 -22.68 -18.30 -14.36
C HIS A 92 -23.97 -18.90 -14.95
N GLU A 93 -24.61 -19.86 -14.28
CA GLU A 93 -25.91 -20.41 -14.69
C GLU A 93 -27.07 -19.53 -14.20
N LEU A 94 -26.87 -18.77 -13.12
CA LEU A 94 -27.90 -17.97 -12.45
C LEU A 94 -27.97 -16.52 -12.95
N THR A 95 -26.91 -16.00 -13.56
CA THR A 95 -26.87 -14.61 -14.08
C THR A 95 -27.59 -14.44 -15.40
N ARG A 96 -27.95 -15.53 -16.10
CA ARG A 96 -28.57 -15.48 -17.44
C ARG A 96 -29.84 -14.61 -17.51
N PRO A 97 -30.81 -14.68 -16.57
CA PRO A 97 -32.00 -13.83 -16.61
C PRO A 97 -31.66 -12.35 -16.44
N ASP A 98 -30.75 -12.02 -15.52
CA ASP A 98 -30.35 -10.63 -15.26
C ASP A 98 -29.55 -10.05 -16.44
N ILE A 99 -28.68 -10.86 -17.06
CA ILE A 99 -27.96 -10.49 -18.28
C ILE A 99 -28.95 -10.24 -19.42
N THR A 100 -29.95 -11.11 -19.60
CA THR A 100 -30.99 -10.93 -20.63
C THR A 100 -31.72 -9.62 -20.41
N ALA A 101 -32.17 -9.34 -19.18
CA ALA A 101 -32.83 -8.08 -18.84
C ALA A 101 -31.92 -6.86 -19.06
N PHE A 102 -30.63 -6.96 -18.75
CA PHE A 102 -29.65 -5.90 -18.99
C PHE A 102 -29.44 -5.64 -20.48
N VAL A 103 -29.26 -6.67 -21.30
CA VAL A 103 -29.09 -6.53 -22.75
C VAL A 103 -30.36 -5.95 -23.37
N GLU A 104 -31.54 -6.48 -23.04
CA GLU A 104 -32.81 -5.96 -23.55
C GLU A 104 -33.04 -4.50 -23.18
N SER A 105 -32.80 -4.13 -21.91
CA SER A 105 -32.96 -2.74 -21.46
C SER A 105 -31.98 -1.80 -22.15
N SER A 106 -30.72 -2.23 -22.28
CA SER A 106 -29.69 -1.51 -23.04
C SER A 106 -30.13 -1.32 -24.48
N VAL A 107 -30.63 -2.37 -25.12
CA VAL A 107 -31.10 -2.34 -26.52
C VAL A 107 -32.30 -1.39 -26.69
N ARG A 108 -33.27 -1.43 -25.77
CA ARG A 108 -34.47 -0.56 -25.82
C ARG A 108 -34.15 0.92 -25.61
N GLN A 109 -33.06 1.26 -24.93
CA GLN A 109 -32.69 2.63 -24.62
C GLN A 109 -32.26 3.43 -25.87
N TYR A 110 -31.79 2.77 -26.93
CA TYR A 110 -31.28 3.44 -28.12
C TYR A 110 -32.31 3.45 -29.25
N HIS A 111 -32.67 4.66 -29.68
CA HIS A 111 -33.70 4.92 -30.70
C HIS A 111 -33.39 4.26 -32.06
N CYS A 112 -32.11 4.01 -32.38
CA CYS A 112 -31.69 3.28 -33.57
C CYS A 112 -32.05 1.78 -33.50
N LEU A 113 -31.87 1.14 -32.34
CA LEU A 113 -32.26 -0.27 -32.13
C LEU A 113 -33.78 -0.45 -32.03
N GLN A 114 -34.52 0.53 -31.51
CA GLN A 114 -36.00 0.47 -31.56
C GLN A 114 -36.54 0.40 -33.00
N ARG A 115 -35.85 1.04 -33.95
CA ARG A 115 -36.18 0.91 -35.38
C ARG A 115 -35.89 -0.51 -35.90
N LEU A 116 -34.82 -1.15 -35.43
CA LEU A 116 -34.50 -2.55 -35.77
C LEU A 116 -35.51 -3.52 -35.15
N ILE A 117 -35.90 -3.34 -33.88
CA ILE A 117 -36.98 -4.12 -33.24
C ILE A 117 -38.29 -4.02 -34.04
N THR A 118 -38.62 -2.82 -34.52
CA THR A 118 -39.85 -2.60 -35.30
C THR A 118 -39.76 -3.20 -36.71
N LYS A 119 -38.56 -3.20 -37.31
CA LYS A 119 -38.30 -3.73 -38.67
C LYS A 119 -38.23 -5.26 -38.68
N ASP A 120 -37.60 -5.87 -37.67
CA ASP A 120 -37.46 -7.32 -37.52
C ASP A 120 -37.35 -7.74 -36.02
N PRO A 121 -38.49 -8.03 -35.37
CA PRO A 121 -38.51 -8.47 -33.98
C PRO A 121 -37.79 -9.79 -33.74
N SER A 122 -37.89 -10.74 -34.68
CA SER A 122 -37.34 -12.09 -34.51
C SER A 122 -35.81 -12.09 -34.61
N ALA A 123 -35.25 -11.35 -35.57
CA ALA A 123 -33.81 -11.20 -35.68
C ALA A 123 -33.22 -10.49 -34.45
N THR A 124 -33.94 -9.53 -33.86
CA THR A 124 -33.51 -8.85 -32.64
C THR A 124 -33.53 -9.76 -31.42
N GLU A 125 -34.55 -10.61 -31.28
CA GLU A 125 -34.61 -11.60 -30.20
C GLU A 125 -33.46 -12.62 -30.31
N SER A 126 -33.20 -13.13 -31.53
CA SER A 126 -32.04 -13.99 -31.82
C SER A 126 -30.72 -13.31 -31.44
N PHE A 127 -30.55 -12.04 -31.82
CA PHE A 127 -29.34 -11.28 -31.52
C PHE A 127 -29.12 -11.11 -30.01
N VAL A 128 -30.17 -10.83 -29.24
CA VAL A 128 -30.09 -10.76 -27.77
C VAL A 128 -29.65 -12.11 -27.19
N GLN A 129 -30.21 -13.22 -27.66
CA GLN A 129 -29.81 -14.56 -27.20
C GLN A 129 -28.35 -14.87 -27.53
N GLU A 130 -27.86 -14.49 -28.71
CA GLU A 130 -26.45 -14.67 -29.09
C GLU A 130 -25.50 -13.92 -28.12
N ILE A 131 -25.84 -12.70 -27.68
CA ILE A 131 -25.07 -11.96 -26.68
C ILE A 131 -25.11 -12.66 -25.32
N VAL A 132 -26.31 -13.09 -24.89
CA VAL A 132 -26.51 -13.77 -23.60
C VAL A 132 -25.69 -15.06 -23.55
N ASP A 133 -25.73 -15.87 -24.61
CA ASP A 133 -25.01 -17.13 -24.68
C ASP A 133 -23.49 -16.91 -24.78
N GLY A 134 -23.05 -15.93 -25.57
CA GLY A 134 -21.64 -15.55 -25.68
C GLY A 134 -21.01 -15.10 -24.36
N SER A 135 -21.80 -14.54 -23.44
CA SER A 135 -21.31 -14.05 -22.15
C SER A 135 -20.79 -15.14 -21.22
N SER A 136 -21.22 -16.39 -21.39
CA SER A 136 -20.97 -17.48 -20.43
C SER A 136 -21.24 -17.07 -18.97
N GLY A 137 -22.24 -16.20 -18.74
CA GLY A 137 -22.63 -15.70 -17.43
C GLY A 137 -21.79 -14.54 -16.87
N VAL A 138 -20.84 -13.98 -17.65
CA VAL A 138 -19.92 -12.92 -17.21
C VAL A 138 -20.46 -11.53 -17.54
N PHE A 139 -20.97 -10.82 -16.54
CA PHE A 139 -21.52 -9.46 -16.69
C PHE A 139 -20.55 -8.45 -17.31
N LEU A 140 -19.27 -8.50 -16.92
CA LEU A 140 -18.25 -7.60 -17.46
C LEU A 140 -18.10 -7.77 -18.97
N TRP A 141 -18.14 -9.01 -19.46
CA TRP A 141 -18.08 -9.29 -20.89
C TRP A 141 -19.26 -8.63 -21.60
N VAL A 142 -20.48 -8.81 -21.07
CA VAL A 142 -21.71 -8.22 -21.62
C VAL A 142 -21.61 -6.71 -21.66
N GLN A 143 -21.12 -6.07 -20.60
CA GLN A 143 -20.95 -4.62 -20.54
C GLN A 143 -19.99 -4.10 -21.64
N LEU A 144 -18.88 -4.80 -21.86
CA LEU A 144 -17.89 -4.44 -22.89
C LEU A 144 -18.43 -4.68 -24.31
N VAL A 145 -19.10 -5.82 -24.53
CA VAL A 145 -19.70 -6.17 -25.82
C VAL A 145 -20.83 -5.23 -26.18
N VAL A 146 -21.78 -4.98 -25.27
CA VAL A 146 -22.86 -4.00 -25.49
C VAL A 146 -22.27 -2.63 -25.80
N SER A 147 -21.22 -2.19 -25.10
CA SER A 147 -20.56 -0.91 -25.39
C SER A 147 -19.97 -0.86 -26.81
N SER A 148 -19.34 -1.95 -27.27
CA SER A 148 -18.82 -2.10 -28.64
C SER A 148 -19.96 -2.06 -29.68
N LEU A 149 -21.06 -2.77 -29.45
CA LEU A 149 -22.20 -2.80 -30.34
C LEU A 149 -22.90 -1.44 -30.45
N LEU A 150 -22.98 -0.70 -29.34
CA LEU A 150 -23.51 0.66 -29.31
C LEU A 150 -22.67 1.66 -30.11
N GLU A 151 -21.36 1.44 -30.19
CA GLU A 151 -20.51 2.22 -31.10
C GLU A 151 -20.85 1.95 -32.56
N GLY A 152 -21.05 0.68 -32.95
CA GLY A 152 -21.47 0.31 -34.30
C GLY A 152 -22.79 0.97 -34.70
N LEU A 153 -23.77 0.94 -33.81
CA LEU A 153 -25.06 1.61 -34.02
C LEU A 153 -24.95 3.12 -34.22
N ARG A 154 -23.99 3.79 -33.58
CA ARG A 154 -23.72 5.21 -33.81
C ARG A 154 -23.10 5.47 -35.19
N ASN A 155 -22.39 4.47 -35.74
CA ASN A 155 -21.84 4.51 -37.09
C ASN A 155 -22.85 4.13 -38.18
N GLY A 156 -24.05 3.68 -37.79
CA GLY A 156 -25.15 3.34 -38.71
C GLY A 156 -25.24 1.87 -39.08
N ASP A 157 -24.51 0.99 -38.39
CA ASP A 157 -24.50 -0.47 -38.59
C ASP A 157 -25.94 -1.05 -38.53
N GLU A 158 -26.31 -1.89 -39.50
CA GLU A 158 -27.54 -2.67 -39.48
C GLU A 158 -27.39 -3.93 -38.61
N ILE A 159 -28.48 -4.69 -38.41
CA ILE A 159 -28.46 -5.85 -37.50
C ILE A 159 -27.46 -6.93 -37.94
N ASP A 160 -27.26 -7.10 -39.24
CA ASP A 160 -26.31 -8.08 -39.79
C ASP A 160 -24.86 -7.65 -39.53
N ASP A 161 -24.54 -6.36 -39.67
CA ASP A 161 -23.23 -5.80 -39.33
C ASP A 161 -22.92 -5.96 -37.82
N LEU A 162 -23.94 -5.78 -36.97
CA LEU A 162 -23.80 -5.97 -35.52
C LEU A 162 -23.60 -7.44 -35.14
N LYS A 163 -24.23 -8.37 -35.87
CA LYS A 163 -24.00 -9.81 -35.71
C LYS A 163 -22.58 -10.19 -36.11
N GLU A 164 -22.11 -9.69 -37.25
CA GLU A 164 -20.73 -9.90 -37.69
C GLU A 164 -19.75 -9.37 -36.64
N ARG A 165 -19.97 -8.15 -36.15
CA ARG A 165 -19.17 -7.55 -35.06
C ARG A 165 -19.22 -8.37 -33.78
N LEU A 166 -20.37 -8.95 -33.42
CA LEU A 166 -20.50 -9.82 -32.25
C LEU A 166 -19.67 -11.09 -32.41
N HIS A 167 -19.67 -11.70 -33.61
CA HIS A 167 -18.92 -12.93 -33.89
C HIS A 167 -17.39 -12.71 -33.95
N GLU A 168 -16.94 -11.48 -34.18
CA GLU A 168 -15.52 -11.10 -34.07
C GLU A 168 -15.03 -10.95 -32.62
N LEU A 169 -15.93 -10.77 -31.65
CA LEU A 169 -15.57 -10.53 -30.26
C LEU A 169 -15.23 -11.84 -29.54
N PRO A 170 -14.03 -11.97 -28.93
CA PRO A 170 -13.68 -13.16 -28.16
C PRO A 170 -14.58 -13.34 -26.94
N THR A 171 -14.92 -14.59 -26.60
CA THR A 171 -15.70 -14.96 -25.40
C THR A 171 -14.87 -14.98 -24.12
N ASP A 172 -13.56 -15.20 -24.24
CA ASP A 172 -12.61 -15.09 -23.12
C ASP A 172 -12.26 -13.62 -22.85
N LEU A 173 -12.24 -13.21 -21.57
CA LEU A 173 -12.00 -11.83 -21.17
C LEU A 173 -10.60 -11.33 -21.56
N GLU A 174 -9.58 -12.17 -21.41
CA GLU A 174 -8.20 -11.78 -21.71
C GLU A 174 -8.01 -11.58 -23.22
N ALA A 175 -8.56 -12.50 -24.03
CA ALA A 175 -8.62 -12.36 -25.47
C ALA A 175 -9.44 -11.12 -25.88
N LEU A 176 -10.55 -10.83 -25.20
CA LEU A 176 -11.35 -9.63 -25.44
C LEU A 176 -10.56 -8.35 -25.15
N TYR A 177 -9.81 -8.29 -24.04
CA TYR A 177 -8.96 -7.12 -23.74
C TYR A 177 -7.87 -6.92 -24.80
N ARG A 178 -7.25 -8.01 -25.28
CA ARG A 178 -6.30 -7.94 -26.41
C ARG A 178 -6.97 -7.42 -27.67
N HIS A 179 -8.15 -7.95 -28.01
CA HIS A 179 -8.92 -7.47 -29.15
C HIS A 179 -9.25 -5.98 -29.04
N MET A 180 -9.66 -5.51 -27.86
CA MET A 180 -9.93 -4.09 -27.60
C MET A 180 -8.68 -3.22 -27.79
N TRP A 181 -7.54 -3.66 -27.27
CA TRP A 181 -6.25 -2.97 -27.48
C TRP A 181 -5.87 -2.90 -28.96
N ASP A 182 -5.99 -4.02 -29.68
CA ASP A 182 -5.61 -4.09 -31.09
C ASP A 182 -6.50 -3.21 -31.99
N ARG A 183 -7.75 -2.99 -31.59
CA ARG A 183 -8.68 -2.07 -32.27
C ARG A 183 -8.40 -0.59 -32.01
N ILE A 184 -7.61 -0.23 -31.00
CA ILE A 184 -7.21 1.16 -30.78
C ILE A 184 -6.41 1.63 -32.01
N PRO A 185 -6.84 2.70 -32.71
CA PRO A 185 -6.14 3.22 -33.87
C PRO A 185 -4.67 3.49 -33.55
N LEU A 186 -3.75 3.14 -34.47
CA LEU A 186 -2.29 3.27 -34.24
C LEU A 186 -1.88 4.65 -33.72
N LYS A 187 -2.47 5.73 -34.27
CA LYS A 187 -2.25 7.12 -33.84
C LYS A 187 -2.61 7.41 -32.38
N TYR A 188 -3.41 6.56 -31.73
CA TYR A 188 -3.88 6.71 -30.36
C TYR A 188 -3.23 5.73 -29.39
N ARG A 189 -2.54 4.68 -29.86
CA ARG A 189 -1.94 3.64 -29.01
C ARG A 189 -0.90 4.18 -28.04
N SER A 190 -0.06 5.13 -28.45
CA SER A 190 0.89 5.78 -27.52
C SER A 190 0.14 6.43 -26.36
N LYS A 191 -0.88 7.27 -26.62
CA LYS A 191 -1.66 7.92 -25.54
C LYS A 191 -2.44 6.92 -24.68
N ALA A 192 -3.00 5.88 -25.29
CA ALA A 192 -3.69 4.82 -24.56
C ALA A 192 -2.71 4.07 -23.63
N SER A 193 -1.53 3.74 -24.13
CA SER A 193 -0.45 3.14 -23.34
C SER A 193 -0.07 4.02 -22.15
N ARG A 194 0.13 5.33 -22.37
CA ARG A 194 0.43 6.27 -21.28
C ARG A 194 -0.61 6.21 -20.18
N LEU A 195 -1.91 6.31 -20.53
CA LEU A 195 -3.00 6.27 -19.55
C LEU A 195 -3.05 4.93 -18.80
N LEU A 196 -2.96 3.80 -19.50
CA LEU A 196 -3.01 2.47 -18.87
C LEU A 196 -1.82 2.25 -17.93
N ARG A 197 -0.61 2.62 -18.35
CA ARG A 197 0.61 2.53 -17.53
C ARG A 197 0.56 3.47 -16.33
N LEU A 198 -0.03 4.66 -16.47
CA LEU A 198 -0.22 5.59 -15.35
C LEU A 198 -1.18 5.03 -14.30
N VAL A 199 -2.34 4.52 -14.72
CA VAL A 199 -3.34 3.94 -13.81
C VAL A 199 -2.77 2.69 -13.14
N GLU A 200 -2.06 1.83 -13.89
CA GLU A 200 -1.40 0.64 -13.35
C GLU A 200 -0.34 1.01 -12.30
N THR A 201 0.59 1.92 -12.63
CA THR A 201 1.65 2.33 -11.71
C THR A 201 1.07 3.01 -10.47
N ALA A 202 0.08 3.90 -10.62
CA ALA A 202 -0.57 4.53 -9.48
C ALA A 202 -1.29 3.51 -8.58
N THR A 203 -1.97 2.52 -9.17
CA THR A 203 -2.72 1.48 -8.44
C THR A 203 -1.78 0.50 -7.73
N TYR A 204 -0.70 0.07 -8.40
CA TYR A 204 0.32 -0.81 -7.84
C TYR A 204 0.96 -0.18 -6.60
N GLU A 205 1.22 1.13 -6.68
CA GLU A 205 1.74 1.93 -5.58
C GLU A 205 0.67 2.29 -4.55
N GLY A 206 -0.50 1.63 -4.51
CA GLY A 206 -1.55 1.87 -3.51
C GLY A 206 -2.26 3.23 -3.60
N GLY A 207 -2.01 4.00 -4.67
CA GLY A 207 -2.60 5.31 -4.91
C GLY A 207 -3.76 5.28 -5.90
N ARG A 208 -4.31 6.47 -6.14
CA ARG A 208 -5.30 6.73 -7.20
C ARG A 208 -4.86 7.95 -7.99
N ILE A 209 -5.14 7.90 -9.29
CA ILE A 209 -4.95 9.04 -10.18
C ILE A 209 -6.28 9.73 -10.41
N SER A 210 -6.31 11.01 -10.07
CA SER A 210 -7.47 11.86 -10.28
C SER A 210 -7.57 12.25 -11.77
N VAL A 211 -8.74 12.65 -12.26
CA VAL A 211 -8.87 13.00 -13.70
C VAL A 211 -7.98 14.18 -14.07
N LEU A 212 -7.89 15.19 -13.20
CA LEU A 212 -7.00 16.32 -13.41
C LEU A 212 -5.53 15.90 -13.31
N GLY A 213 -5.20 15.00 -12.38
CA GLY A 213 -3.86 14.40 -12.28
C GLY A 213 -3.45 13.63 -13.53
N ALA A 214 -4.39 12.87 -14.12
CA ALA A 214 -4.19 12.18 -15.39
C ALA A 214 -3.95 13.18 -16.52
N SER A 215 -4.71 14.27 -16.58
CA SER A 215 -4.54 15.34 -17.59
C SER A 215 -3.12 15.92 -17.59
N PHE A 216 -2.53 16.14 -16.40
CA PHE A 216 -1.16 16.64 -16.28
C PHE A 216 -0.11 15.58 -16.57
N ALA A 217 -0.37 14.33 -16.20
CA ALA A 217 0.58 13.23 -16.41
C ALA A 217 0.75 12.88 -17.89
N VAL A 218 -0.28 13.09 -18.71
CA VAL A 218 -0.24 12.87 -20.17
C VAL A 218 -0.02 14.13 -21.00
N GLU A 219 0.35 15.24 -20.37
CA GLU A 219 0.70 16.50 -21.04
C GLU A 219 1.78 16.23 -22.11
N PRO A 220 1.52 16.53 -23.41
CA PRO A 220 2.48 16.27 -24.48
C PRO A 220 3.81 17.01 -24.31
N ASP A 221 3.77 18.21 -23.73
CA ASP A 221 4.96 19.03 -23.47
C ASP A 221 5.45 18.82 -22.03
N GLU A 222 6.44 17.93 -21.87
CA GLU A 222 7.02 17.64 -20.55
C GLU A 222 7.73 18.86 -19.93
N GLU A 223 8.12 19.85 -20.73
CA GLU A 223 8.78 21.08 -20.29
C GLU A 223 7.77 22.12 -19.77
N HIS A 224 6.48 21.93 -20.03
CA HIS A 224 5.41 22.84 -19.59
C HIS A 224 5.39 23.02 -18.07
N VAL A 225 5.72 21.97 -17.30
CA VAL A 225 5.81 22.03 -15.83
C VAL A 225 6.81 23.08 -15.33
N PHE A 226 7.85 23.41 -16.09
CA PHE A 226 8.86 24.41 -15.71
C PHE A 226 8.44 25.83 -16.09
N ARG A 227 7.61 25.97 -17.13
CA ARG A 227 7.20 27.28 -17.68
C ARG A 227 5.90 27.79 -17.07
N CYS A 228 5.02 26.90 -16.59
CA CYS A 228 3.78 27.31 -15.96
C CYS A 228 4.06 28.12 -14.66
N PRO A 229 3.25 29.15 -14.35
CA PRO A 229 3.40 29.88 -13.09
C PRO A 229 2.95 29.03 -11.90
N VAL A 230 3.43 29.39 -10.71
CA VAL A 230 2.83 28.92 -9.44
C VAL A 230 1.63 29.83 -9.18
N ALA A 231 0.46 29.38 -9.62
CA ALA A 231 -0.79 30.10 -9.50
C ALA A 231 -1.97 29.10 -9.66
N PRO A 232 -3.08 29.29 -8.93
CA PRO A 232 -4.28 28.47 -9.11
C PRO A 232 -4.78 28.47 -10.56
N LEU A 233 -5.32 27.34 -11.01
CA LEU A 233 -6.06 27.32 -12.27
C LEU A 233 -7.35 28.14 -12.16
N THR A 234 -7.70 28.82 -13.24
CA THR A 234 -9.05 29.39 -13.36
C THR A 234 -10.09 28.27 -13.50
N GLU A 235 -11.34 28.55 -13.15
CA GLU A 235 -12.43 27.57 -13.31
C GLU A 235 -12.58 27.10 -14.76
N VAL A 236 -12.37 28.00 -15.72
CA VAL A 236 -12.45 27.70 -17.16
C VAL A 236 -11.35 26.73 -17.59
N GLU A 237 -10.10 27.00 -17.21
CA GLU A 237 -8.97 26.12 -17.53
C GLU A 237 -9.12 24.73 -16.89
N MET A 238 -9.59 24.71 -15.65
CA MET A 238 -9.84 23.49 -14.90
C MET A 238 -10.94 22.65 -15.55
N THR A 239 -12.08 23.29 -15.89
CA THR A 239 -13.21 22.62 -16.55
C THR A 239 -12.81 22.09 -17.92
N SER A 240 -12.07 22.88 -18.72
CA SER A 240 -11.55 22.44 -20.02
C SER A 240 -10.66 21.22 -19.89
N ARG A 241 -9.66 21.27 -18.99
CA ARG A 241 -8.74 20.13 -18.77
C ARG A 241 -9.47 18.88 -18.32
N TYR A 242 -10.45 19.04 -17.43
CA TYR A 242 -11.26 17.93 -16.97
C TYR A 242 -12.04 17.27 -18.11
N GLU A 243 -12.79 18.04 -18.89
CA GLU A 243 -13.58 17.49 -20.00
C GLU A 243 -12.69 16.90 -21.10
N ASP A 244 -11.58 17.56 -21.44
CA ASP A 244 -10.61 17.04 -22.40
C ASP A 244 -10.01 15.70 -21.94
N ALA A 245 -9.63 15.59 -20.66
CA ALA A 245 -9.10 14.35 -20.10
C ALA A 245 -10.16 13.24 -20.08
N ARG A 246 -11.40 13.54 -19.71
CA ARG A 246 -12.51 12.57 -19.76
C ARG A 246 -12.75 12.03 -21.16
N VAL A 247 -12.83 12.93 -22.14
CA VAL A 247 -13.02 12.57 -23.55
C VAL A 247 -11.85 11.72 -24.03
N GLN A 248 -10.61 12.05 -23.65
CA GLN A 248 -9.45 11.25 -24.00
C GLN A 248 -9.46 9.86 -23.35
N ILE A 249 -9.78 9.75 -22.07
CA ILE A 249 -9.90 8.47 -21.37
C ILE A 249 -10.96 7.60 -22.05
N SER A 250 -12.15 8.14 -22.29
CA SER A 250 -13.26 7.42 -22.91
C SER A 250 -12.95 7.00 -24.36
N SER A 251 -12.40 7.90 -25.16
CA SER A 251 -12.16 7.65 -26.60
C SER A 251 -10.89 6.86 -26.93
N ARG A 252 -9.88 6.85 -26.04
CA ARG A 252 -8.57 6.24 -26.35
C ARG A 252 -8.35 4.90 -25.66
N CYS A 253 -9.07 4.60 -24.59
CA CYS A 253 -8.86 3.38 -23.83
C CYS A 253 -9.96 2.33 -24.04
N MET A 254 -10.91 2.56 -24.96
CA MET A 254 -11.94 1.60 -25.37
C MET A 254 -12.75 0.98 -24.20
N GLY A 255 -12.83 1.65 -23.04
CA GLY A 255 -13.50 1.11 -21.85
C GLY A 255 -12.65 0.19 -20.97
N LEU A 256 -11.33 0.07 -21.22
CA LEU A 256 -10.40 -0.62 -20.30
C LEU A 256 -10.24 0.15 -18.98
N ILE A 257 -10.34 1.48 -19.04
CA ILE A 257 -10.38 2.38 -17.90
C ILE A 257 -11.57 3.31 -18.01
N GLU A 258 -12.06 3.78 -16.88
CA GLU A 258 -13.19 4.70 -16.80
C GLU A 258 -12.98 5.77 -15.73
N VAL A 259 -13.82 6.80 -15.77
CA VAL A 259 -13.89 7.82 -14.73
C VAL A 259 -14.96 7.42 -13.74
N SER A 260 -14.55 7.19 -12.49
CA SER A 260 -15.43 6.85 -11.37
C SER A 260 -15.52 8.01 -10.38
N HIS A 261 -16.62 8.07 -9.64
CA HIS A 261 -16.89 9.12 -8.64
C HIS A 261 -17.04 8.51 -7.25
N LEU A 262 -16.36 9.08 -6.25
CA LEU A 262 -16.47 8.61 -4.87
C LEU A 262 -17.75 9.13 -4.22
N ASN A 263 -18.58 8.21 -3.70
CA ASN A 263 -19.66 8.56 -2.79
C ASN A 263 -19.09 8.80 -1.38
N LEU A 264 -18.79 10.07 -1.06
CA LEU A 264 -18.21 10.46 0.25
C LEU A 264 -19.11 10.15 1.46
N ALA A 265 -20.39 9.83 1.26
CA ALA A 265 -21.28 9.40 2.34
C ALA A 265 -20.79 8.11 3.06
N ALA A 266 -19.86 7.36 2.46
CA ALA A 266 -19.25 6.17 3.02
C ALA A 266 -17.79 6.37 3.52
N SER A 267 -17.21 7.58 3.42
CA SER A 267 -15.78 7.82 3.71
C SER A 267 -15.51 8.61 4.99
N SER A 268 -16.44 8.62 5.94
CA SER A 268 -16.11 8.90 7.34
C SER A 268 -15.37 7.70 7.92
N LEU A 269 -14.05 7.83 8.02
CA LEU A 269 -13.12 6.97 8.77
C LEU A 269 -12.79 5.63 8.07
N ASN A 270 -11.50 5.38 7.81
CA ASN A 270 -10.89 4.13 7.30
C ASN A 270 -10.79 3.92 5.79
N THR A 271 -10.14 4.82 5.05
CA THR A 271 -9.28 4.36 3.96
C THR A 271 -7.95 3.95 4.57
N GLY A 272 -7.81 2.67 4.92
CA GLY A 272 -6.51 2.10 5.29
C GLY A 272 -5.51 2.32 4.14
N GLY A 273 -4.41 3.02 4.42
CA GLY A 273 -3.20 3.06 3.61
C GLY A 273 -3.23 3.73 2.22
N ALA A 274 -4.39 4.04 1.62
CA ALA A 274 -4.41 4.58 0.26
C ALA A 274 -3.88 6.03 0.18
N PHE A 275 -2.97 6.29 -0.78
CA PHE A 275 -2.48 7.64 -1.08
C PHE A 275 -3.63 8.50 -1.58
N ASN A 276 -4.26 9.24 -0.67
CA ASN A 276 -5.39 10.08 -1.02
C ASN A 276 -4.89 11.39 -1.67
N THR A 277 -4.45 11.29 -2.92
CA THR A 277 -4.22 12.48 -3.74
C THR A 277 -5.54 13.17 -4.09
N ASP A 278 -6.70 12.52 -3.87
CA ASP A 278 -8.04 13.10 -4.09
C ASP A 278 -8.27 14.37 -3.24
N LEU A 279 -7.55 14.52 -2.11
CA LEU A 279 -7.59 15.74 -1.26
C LEU A 279 -7.27 17.04 -2.01
N TYR A 280 -6.51 16.98 -3.10
CA TYR A 280 -6.27 18.13 -3.99
C TYR A 280 -7.53 18.53 -4.76
N GLU A 281 -8.33 17.54 -5.18
CA GLU A 281 -9.57 17.75 -5.93
C GLU A 281 -10.77 18.03 -5.01
N ASN A 282 -10.61 17.95 -3.69
CA ASN A 282 -11.57 18.52 -2.73
C ASN A 282 -11.76 20.04 -2.91
N VAL A 283 -10.82 20.70 -3.61
CA VAL A 283 -10.87 22.12 -3.98
C VAL A 283 -11.81 22.36 -5.16
N LEU A 284 -12.12 21.31 -5.94
CA LEU A 284 -13.16 21.38 -6.95
C LEU A 284 -14.50 21.59 -6.25
N ASP A 285 -15.40 22.37 -6.85
CA ASP A 285 -16.78 22.46 -6.38
C ASP A 285 -17.35 21.05 -6.25
N TYR A 286 -17.47 20.57 -5.01
CA TYR A 286 -17.93 19.23 -4.70
C TYR A 286 -19.29 18.95 -5.32
N SER A 287 -20.11 20.00 -5.45
CA SER A 287 -21.43 19.91 -6.08
C SER A 287 -21.34 19.57 -7.58
N LYS A 288 -20.22 19.91 -8.24
CA LYS A 288 -20.01 19.78 -9.69
C LYS A 288 -19.26 18.50 -10.08
N PHE A 289 -18.22 18.10 -9.34
CA PHE A 289 -17.30 17.04 -9.81
C PHE A 289 -17.26 15.73 -9.01
N LYS A 290 -17.75 15.71 -7.76
CA LYS A 290 -17.85 14.49 -6.92
C LYS A 290 -16.58 13.59 -6.87
N HIS A 291 -15.37 14.19 -6.82
CA HIS A 291 -14.07 13.48 -6.74
C HIS A 291 -13.85 12.42 -7.83
N PRO A 292 -13.68 12.87 -9.08
CA PRO A 292 -13.53 12.00 -10.23
C PRO A 292 -12.11 11.42 -10.31
N HIS A 293 -12.00 10.10 -10.36
CA HIS A 293 -10.72 9.39 -10.46
C HIS A 293 -10.77 8.36 -11.57
N VAL A 294 -9.60 8.05 -12.13
CA VAL A 294 -9.46 7.09 -13.22
C VAL A 294 -9.18 5.72 -12.63
N VAL A 295 -10.00 4.74 -13.02
CA VAL A 295 -9.89 3.36 -12.53
C VAL A 295 -9.96 2.39 -13.70
N PHE A 296 -9.42 1.19 -13.51
CA PHE A 296 -9.80 0.07 -14.34
C PHE A 296 -11.28 -0.24 -14.10
N ILE A 297 -12.04 -0.49 -15.18
CA ILE A 297 -13.45 -0.87 -15.07
C ILE A 297 -13.63 -2.17 -14.27
N HIS A 298 -12.60 -3.02 -14.24
CA HIS A 298 -12.57 -4.24 -13.44
C HIS A 298 -11.15 -4.64 -13.02
N ARG A 299 -11.03 -5.35 -11.88
CA ARG A 299 -9.75 -5.84 -11.32
C ARG A 299 -8.98 -6.72 -12.32
N THR A 300 -9.66 -7.59 -13.06
CA THR A 300 -9.04 -8.49 -14.05
C THR A 300 -8.30 -7.76 -15.15
N ILE A 301 -8.68 -6.51 -15.47
CA ILE A 301 -7.94 -5.69 -16.44
C ILE A 301 -6.63 -5.20 -15.83
N SER A 302 -6.63 -4.84 -14.55
CA SER A 302 -5.38 -4.51 -13.85
C SER A 302 -4.40 -5.69 -13.85
N GLU A 303 -4.90 -6.91 -13.66
CA GLU A 303 -4.10 -8.14 -13.72
C GLU A 303 -3.59 -8.41 -15.14
N PHE A 304 -4.45 -8.26 -16.14
CA PHE A 304 -4.09 -8.35 -17.55
C PHE A 304 -3.00 -7.34 -17.94
N ILE A 305 -3.14 -6.08 -17.56
CA ILE A 305 -2.16 -5.02 -17.85
C ILE A 305 -0.84 -5.28 -17.11
N ALA A 306 -0.87 -5.91 -15.94
CA ALA A 306 0.32 -6.27 -15.19
C ALA A 306 1.07 -7.50 -15.75
N SER A 307 0.47 -8.25 -16.68
CA SER A 307 1.12 -9.41 -17.31
C SER A 307 2.35 -9.01 -18.13
N PRO A 308 3.44 -9.82 -18.15
CA PRO A 308 4.67 -9.45 -18.83
C PRO A 308 4.51 -9.15 -20.33
N ASP A 309 3.74 -9.96 -21.06
CA ASP A 309 3.51 -9.79 -22.50
C ASP A 309 2.76 -8.50 -22.82
N VAL A 310 1.80 -8.12 -21.98
CA VAL A 310 1.04 -6.88 -22.15
C VAL A 310 1.88 -5.67 -21.74
N ARG A 311 2.65 -5.75 -20.65
CA ARG A 311 3.58 -4.68 -20.26
C ARG A 311 4.58 -4.37 -21.36
N ASP A 312 5.12 -5.39 -22.02
CA ASP A 312 6.02 -5.23 -23.15
C ASP A 312 5.32 -4.52 -24.33
N LYS A 313 4.11 -4.97 -24.71
CA LYS A 313 3.30 -4.31 -25.76
C LYS A 313 2.99 -2.84 -25.45
N LEU A 314 2.65 -2.53 -24.20
CA LEU A 314 2.38 -1.15 -23.79
C LEU A 314 3.66 -0.30 -23.85
N ARG A 315 4.80 -0.85 -23.42
CA ARG A 315 6.09 -0.17 -23.53
C ARG A 315 6.47 0.08 -24.98
N ASP A 316 6.28 -0.88 -25.87
CA ASP A 316 6.62 -0.74 -27.30
C ASP A 316 5.76 0.34 -27.99
N ALA A 317 4.54 0.57 -27.51
CA ALA A 317 3.68 1.63 -28.03
C ALA A 317 4.17 3.05 -27.66
N ASP A 318 4.97 3.20 -26.59
CA ASP A 318 5.60 4.47 -26.20
C ASP A 318 6.85 4.20 -25.33
N PRO A 319 8.00 3.89 -25.95
CA PRO A 319 9.20 3.43 -25.24
C PRO A 319 9.80 4.48 -24.30
N ASP A 320 9.71 5.76 -24.68
CA ASP A 320 10.31 6.87 -23.95
C ASP A 320 9.46 7.31 -22.74
N PHE A 321 8.19 6.90 -22.69
CA PHE A 321 7.31 7.30 -21.61
C PHE A 321 7.66 6.60 -20.29
N SER A 322 7.91 7.40 -19.25
CA SER A 322 8.15 6.94 -17.88
C SER A 322 6.95 7.28 -16.97
N PRO A 323 6.16 6.29 -16.52
CA PRO A 323 4.97 6.55 -15.71
C PRO A 323 5.32 7.18 -14.36
N THR A 324 6.44 6.78 -13.73
CA THR A 324 6.88 7.36 -12.44
C THR A 324 7.30 8.82 -12.58
N GLN A 325 8.00 9.19 -13.66
CA GLN A 325 8.35 10.59 -13.93
C GLN A 325 7.10 11.41 -14.30
N ALA A 326 6.17 10.84 -15.05
CA ALA A 326 4.91 11.49 -15.38
C ALA A 326 4.02 11.74 -14.16
N LEU A 327 3.96 10.80 -13.21
CA LEU A 327 3.27 10.98 -11.92
C LEU A 327 3.95 12.04 -11.04
N LEU A 328 5.29 12.07 -11.00
CA LEU A 328 6.06 13.13 -10.34
C LEU A 328 5.75 14.50 -10.94
N ARG A 329 5.80 14.63 -12.28
CA ARG A 329 5.45 15.86 -13.00
C ARG A 329 4.03 16.30 -12.70
N SER A 330 3.07 15.37 -12.73
CA SER A 330 1.67 15.64 -12.39
C SER A 330 1.53 16.16 -10.95
N ALA A 331 2.22 15.53 -9.99
CA ALA A 331 2.21 15.98 -8.59
C ALA A 331 2.77 17.41 -8.45
N ILE A 332 3.89 17.73 -9.11
CA ILE A 332 4.47 19.08 -9.10
C ILE A 332 3.51 20.08 -9.75
N TYR A 333 2.90 19.72 -10.89
CA TYR A 333 1.95 20.60 -11.56
C TYR A 333 0.77 20.94 -10.64
N ARG A 334 0.23 19.93 -9.94
CA ARG A 334 -0.84 20.12 -8.96
C ARG A 334 -0.41 21.00 -7.80
N ILE A 335 0.82 20.84 -7.30
CA ILE A 335 1.38 21.74 -6.28
C ILE A 335 1.44 23.17 -6.82
N LYS A 336 1.93 23.39 -8.05
CA LYS A 336 2.01 24.72 -8.66
C LYS A 336 0.64 25.39 -8.82
N THR A 337 -0.39 24.59 -9.12
CA THR A 337 -1.76 25.08 -9.30
C THR A 337 -2.65 24.96 -8.06
N TYR A 338 -2.04 24.72 -6.90
CA TYR A 338 -2.76 24.57 -5.65
C TYR A 338 -3.49 25.86 -5.26
N MET A 339 -4.77 25.73 -4.88
CA MET A 339 -5.59 26.83 -4.39
C MET A 339 -5.85 26.67 -2.90
N PHE A 340 -5.52 27.69 -2.12
CA PHE A 340 -5.85 27.71 -0.70
C PHE A 340 -7.35 27.95 -0.50
N GLN A 341 -7.98 27.11 0.33
CA GLN A 341 -9.38 27.25 0.71
C GLN A 341 -9.53 27.26 2.24
N GLY A 342 -10.52 28.00 2.74
CA GLY A 342 -10.90 28.02 4.16
C GLY A 342 -9.98 28.85 5.07
N VAL A 343 -10.14 28.63 6.38
CA VAL A 343 -9.34 29.29 7.43
C VAL A 343 -7.93 28.71 7.42
N LYS A 344 -6.90 29.56 7.54
CA LYS A 344 -5.50 29.14 7.61
C LYS A 344 -5.22 28.31 8.87
N PRO A 345 -5.00 26.97 8.81
CA PRO A 345 -4.43 26.20 9.90
C PRO A 345 -3.06 26.72 10.37
N ALA A 346 -2.65 26.26 11.55
CA ALA A 346 -1.34 26.56 12.14
C ALA A 346 -0.14 25.94 11.37
N GLY A 347 -0.38 25.10 10.35
CA GLY A 347 0.64 24.43 9.53
C GLY A 347 0.16 24.30 8.08
N MET A 348 1.00 23.74 7.19
CA MET A 348 0.62 23.58 5.78
C MET A 348 -0.71 22.80 5.63
N PRO A 349 -1.55 23.12 4.63
CA PRO A 349 -2.74 22.33 4.36
C PRO A 349 -2.39 20.85 4.14
N LYS A 350 -3.07 19.94 4.85
CA LYS A 350 -2.79 18.49 4.78
C LYS A 350 -2.86 17.91 3.37
N SER A 351 -3.73 18.46 2.52
CA SER A 351 -3.86 18.15 1.09
C SER A 351 -2.60 18.52 0.29
N LEU A 352 -2.03 19.69 0.55
CA LEU A 352 -0.78 20.14 -0.10
C LEU A 352 0.42 19.34 0.42
N GLU A 353 0.49 19.12 1.72
CA GLU A 353 1.53 18.29 2.35
C GLU A 353 1.49 16.84 1.79
N ALA A 354 0.32 16.24 1.63
CA ALA A 354 0.17 14.92 1.00
C ALA A 354 0.67 14.88 -0.46
N LEU A 355 0.47 15.95 -1.24
CA LEU A 355 1.01 16.05 -2.61
C LEU A 355 2.53 16.12 -2.62
N VAL A 356 3.14 16.86 -1.67
CA VAL A 356 4.60 16.93 -1.54
C VAL A 356 5.17 15.54 -1.27
N TYR A 357 4.59 14.80 -0.32
CA TYR A 357 5.05 13.44 -0.02
C TYR A 357 4.84 12.47 -1.19
N TYR A 358 3.72 12.60 -1.91
CA TYR A 358 3.50 11.82 -3.12
C TYR A 358 4.52 12.14 -4.21
N ALA A 359 4.87 13.42 -4.39
CA ALA A 359 5.93 13.82 -5.32
C ALA A 359 7.29 13.22 -4.92
N LEU A 360 7.68 13.33 -3.64
CA LEU A 360 8.94 12.76 -3.14
C LEU A 360 8.99 11.23 -3.31
N PHE A 361 7.87 10.56 -3.03
CA PHE A 361 7.75 9.12 -3.25
C PHE A 361 7.90 8.73 -4.72
N MET A 362 7.20 9.43 -5.63
CA MET A 362 7.33 9.19 -7.07
C MET A 362 8.71 9.56 -7.61
N ALA A 363 9.40 10.53 -7.01
CA ALA A 363 10.80 10.81 -7.31
C ALA A 363 11.69 9.62 -6.94
N GLY A 364 11.54 9.02 -5.77
CA GLY A 364 12.30 7.82 -5.37
C GLY A 364 12.07 6.64 -6.31
N ARG A 365 10.82 6.43 -6.76
CA ARG A 365 10.48 5.42 -7.79
C ARG A 365 11.12 5.74 -9.14
N ALA A 366 11.07 6.99 -9.58
CA ALA A 366 11.68 7.44 -10.82
C ALA A 366 13.21 7.30 -10.80
N GLU A 367 13.88 7.66 -9.70
CA GLU A 367 15.32 7.43 -9.53
C GLU A 367 15.67 5.94 -9.53
N SER A 368 14.83 5.11 -8.91
CA SER A 368 15.03 3.66 -8.90
C SER A 368 14.91 3.04 -10.30
N ALA A 369 14.01 3.56 -11.13
CA ALA A 369 13.81 3.11 -12.51
C ALA A 369 14.90 3.63 -13.46
N THR A 370 15.25 4.90 -13.38
CA THR A 370 16.18 5.57 -14.31
C THR A 370 17.65 5.47 -13.90
N LYS A 371 17.93 5.25 -12.60
CA LYS A 371 19.27 5.39 -12.00
C LYS A 371 19.86 6.80 -12.17
N GLU A 372 18.99 7.80 -12.29
CA GLU A 372 19.36 9.20 -12.49
C GLU A 372 18.62 10.12 -11.51
N ALA A 373 19.27 11.21 -11.12
CA ALA A 373 18.69 12.22 -10.24
C ALA A 373 17.57 12.97 -10.95
N GLN A 374 16.40 13.09 -10.31
CA GLN A 374 15.27 13.88 -10.83
C GLN A 374 15.44 15.38 -10.53
N ARG A 375 16.66 15.90 -10.72
CA ARG A 375 17.13 17.22 -10.23
C ARG A 375 16.21 18.36 -10.65
N ARG A 376 15.91 18.48 -11.95
CA ARG A 376 15.11 19.59 -12.48
C ARG A 376 13.72 19.62 -11.84
N LEU A 377 13.07 18.47 -11.76
CA LEU A 377 11.72 18.34 -11.19
C LEU A 377 11.70 18.61 -9.70
N LEU A 378 12.67 18.08 -8.96
CA LEU A 378 12.79 18.29 -7.52
C LEU A 378 13.10 19.77 -7.17
N LEU A 379 13.90 20.47 -7.97
CA LEU A 379 14.13 21.90 -7.79
C LEU A 379 12.89 22.74 -8.14
N GLU A 380 12.09 22.32 -9.12
CA GLU A 380 10.82 23.00 -9.44
C GLU A 380 9.78 22.79 -8.33
N LEU A 381 9.75 21.60 -7.71
CA LEU A 381 8.98 21.33 -6.49
C LEU A 381 9.37 22.30 -5.36
N ASP A 382 10.67 22.40 -5.08
CA ASP A 382 11.22 23.24 -4.03
C ASP A 382 10.87 24.73 -4.21
N LYS A 383 11.04 25.21 -5.45
CA LYS A 383 10.64 26.56 -5.88
C LYS A 383 9.15 26.82 -5.70
N ALA A 384 8.29 25.89 -6.12
CA ALA A 384 6.84 26.03 -6.00
C ALA A 384 6.39 26.11 -4.53
N MET A 385 6.95 25.25 -3.68
CA MET A 385 6.64 25.25 -2.26
C MET A 385 7.22 26.46 -1.51
N THR A 386 8.38 26.98 -1.93
CA THR A 386 8.92 28.23 -1.39
C THR A 386 7.97 29.40 -1.65
N GLN A 387 7.37 29.47 -2.84
CA GLN A 387 6.40 30.52 -3.15
C GLN A 387 5.13 30.37 -2.31
N HIS A 388 4.58 29.15 -2.22
CA HIS A 388 3.41 28.86 -1.38
C HIS A 388 3.64 29.20 0.09
N ALA A 389 4.81 28.84 0.64
CA ALA A 389 5.13 29.15 2.03
C ALA A 389 5.23 30.66 2.29
N ARG A 390 5.81 31.44 1.36
CA ARG A 390 5.87 32.91 1.48
C ARG A 390 4.48 33.55 1.45
N GLU A 391 3.59 33.05 0.60
CA GLU A 391 2.21 33.55 0.52
C GLU A 391 1.39 33.15 1.76
N TYR A 392 1.57 31.91 2.21
CA TYR A 392 0.77 31.35 3.28
C TYR A 392 1.24 31.80 4.68
N PHE A 393 2.56 31.83 4.89
CA PHE A 393 3.26 32.22 6.12
C PHE A 393 4.28 33.37 5.88
N PRO A 394 3.82 34.62 5.67
CA PRO A 394 4.71 35.74 5.35
C PRO A 394 5.76 36.05 6.44
N GLU A 395 5.49 35.69 7.68
CA GLU A 395 6.37 35.94 8.84
C GLU A 395 7.41 34.82 9.03
N HIS A 396 7.28 33.68 8.35
CA HIS A 396 8.22 32.56 8.48
C HIS A 396 9.51 32.87 7.73
N GLN A 397 10.63 32.86 8.45
CA GLN A 397 11.96 33.15 7.90
C GLN A 397 12.74 31.89 7.50
N GLY A 398 12.26 30.70 7.89
CA GLY A 398 12.88 29.42 7.58
C GLY A 398 12.51 28.88 6.20
N HIS A 399 12.99 27.67 5.92
CA HIS A 399 12.59 26.97 4.69
C HIS A 399 11.16 26.45 4.82
N TRP A 400 10.45 26.26 3.70
CA TRP A 400 9.06 25.78 3.72
C TRP A 400 8.91 24.38 4.33
N THR A 401 10.00 23.61 4.36
CA THR A 401 10.06 22.27 4.97
C THR A 401 9.88 22.31 6.48
N ASP A 402 10.13 23.44 7.14
CA ASP A 402 9.82 23.63 8.57
C ASP A 402 8.31 23.77 8.82
N CYS A 403 7.52 24.05 7.78
CA CYS A 403 6.07 24.16 7.85
C CYS A 403 5.35 22.82 7.60
N LEU A 404 6.10 21.76 7.29
CA LEU A 404 5.57 20.40 7.18
C LEU A 404 5.47 19.81 8.58
N VAL A 405 4.24 19.59 9.05
CA VAL A 405 3.95 19.17 10.43
C VAL A 405 4.70 17.88 10.76
N GLU A 406 4.78 16.97 9.79
CA GLU A 406 5.33 15.65 10.00
C GLU A 406 6.84 15.52 9.71
N GLN A 407 7.49 16.59 9.19
CA GLN A 407 8.94 16.59 9.04
C GLN A 407 9.69 16.68 10.38
N GLY A 408 9.06 17.20 11.42
CA GLY A 408 9.67 17.38 12.75
C GLY A 408 9.77 16.10 13.59
N ASP A 409 8.89 15.13 13.34
CA ASP A 409 8.82 13.85 14.04
C ASP A 409 9.70 12.80 13.35
N VAL A 410 11.02 12.91 13.52
CA VAL A 410 11.99 11.93 13.00
C VAL A 410 12.18 10.80 14.02
N GLY A 411 11.82 9.58 13.62
CA GLY A 411 11.89 8.36 14.43
C GLY A 411 10.62 8.07 15.25
N ALA A 412 10.58 6.89 15.86
CA ALA A 412 9.47 6.36 16.66
C ALA A 412 9.41 6.95 18.08
N PHE A 413 10.41 7.74 18.48
CA PHE A 413 10.48 8.37 19.81
C PHE A 413 10.25 9.87 19.68
N LYS A 414 9.10 10.37 20.17
CA LYS A 414 8.85 11.81 20.28
C LYS A 414 9.53 12.35 21.54
N ASN A 415 10.43 13.30 21.39
CA ASN A 415 10.82 14.16 22.51
C ASN A 415 9.85 15.33 22.58
N ALA A 416 9.25 15.57 23.75
CA ALA A 416 8.30 16.68 23.95
C ALA A 416 8.95 18.07 23.82
N SER A 417 10.28 18.14 23.64
CA SER A 417 11.10 19.36 23.62
C SER A 417 11.47 19.88 22.24
N THR A 418 11.32 19.08 21.17
CA THR A 418 11.90 19.44 19.86
C THR A 418 10.94 20.33 19.05
N THR A 419 11.27 21.60 18.87
CA THR A 419 10.52 22.48 17.96
C THR A 419 11.04 22.30 16.52
N LEU A 420 10.13 22.24 15.53
CA LEU A 420 10.47 22.14 14.09
C LEU A 420 11.51 23.18 13.66
N VAL A 421 11.39 24.40 14.17
CA VAL A 421 12.30 25.52 13.89
C VAL A 421 13.75 25.21 14.26
N ALA A 422 13.97 24.53 15.39
CA ALA A 422 15.33 24.17 15.82
C ALA A 422 15.99 23.12 14.89
N SER A 423 15.21 22.40 14.09
CA SER A 423 15.76 21.41 13.16
C SER A 423 16.37 22.05 11.92
N HIS A 424 16.04 23.30 11.57
CA HIS A 424 16.50 24.00 10.36
C HIS A 424 16.42 23.09 9.12
N ASN A 425 15.22 22.60 8.80
CA ASN A 425 15.05 21.67 7.69
C ASN A 425 15.37 22.36 6.36
N THR A 426 15.93 21.60 5.43
CA THR A 426 16.21 22.04 4.07
C THR A 426 15.58 21.06 3.09
N PHE A 427 15.49 21.42 1.82
CA PHE A 427 15.10 20.47 0.79
C PHE A 427 16.00 19.22 0.79
N LEU A 428 17.30 19.40 1.06
CA LEU A 428 18.27 18.30 1.17
C LEU A 428 17.94 17.36 2.35
N SER A 429 17.55 17.87 3.52
CA SER A 429 17.19 17.00 4.65
C SER A 429 15.93 16.18 4.37
N VAL A 430 14.95 16.77 3.67
CA VAL A 430 13.76 16.05 3.21
C VAL A 430 14.11 14.99 2.17
N ALA A 431 14.96 15.32 1.19
CA ALA A 431 15.43 14.36 0.19
C ALA A 431 16.19 13.18 0.82
N VAL A 432 17.00 13.43 1.85
CA VAL A 432 17.69 12.39 2.63
C VAL A 432 16.68 11.51 3.35
N ARG A 433 15.69 12.10 4.05
CA ARG A 433 14.66 11.35 4.78
C ARG A 433 13.85 10.43 3.87
N HIS A 434 13.54 10.89 2.66
CA HIS A 434 12.79 10.13 1.65
C HIS A 434 13.68 9.19 0.79
N GLY A 435 14.97 9.09 1.09
CA GLY A 435 15.85 8.13 0.43
C GLY A 435 16.16 8.45 -1.05
N LEU A 436 16.15 9.72 -1.46
CA LEU A 436 16.45 10.15 -2.83
C LEU A 436 17.97 10.11 -3.11
N VAL A 437 18.51 8.90 -3.23
CA VAL A 437 19.96 8.63 -3.31
C VAL A 437 20.63 9.40 -4.44
N TYR A 438 20.03 9.44 -5.63
CA TYR A 438 20.68 10.04 -6.79
C TYR A 438 20.65 11.56 -6.71
N PHE A 439 19.53 12.15 -6.31
CA PHE A 439 19.43 13.58 -6.05
C PHE A 439 20.39 14.04 -4.96
N VAL A 440 20.50 13.31 -3.84
CA VAL A 440 21.43 13.66 -2.76
C VAL A 440 22.87 13.62 -3.28
N ARG A 441 23.25 12.58 -4.04
CA ARG A 441 24.59 12.51 -4.64
C ARG A 441 24.86 13.68 -5.59
N ASP A 442 23.91 14.01 -6.46
CA ASP A 442 23.99 15.13 -7.39
C ASP A 442 24.24 16.47 -6.66
N GLN A 443 23.48 16.74 -5.60
CA GLN A 443 23.63 17.96 -4.79
C GLN A 443 25.01 18.08 -4.13
N PHE A 444 25.55 16.95 -3.64
CA PHE A 444 26.90 16.90 -3.06
C PHE A 444 28.02 17.03 -4.10
N THR A 445 27.75 16.71 -5.38
CA THR A 445 28.72 16.96 -6.47
C THR A 445 28.66 18.40 -6.98
N ALA A 446 27.48 19.02 -6.95
CA ALA A 446 27.28 20.39 -7.42
C ALA A 446 27.75 21.46 -6.40
N SER A 447 27.87 21.11 -5.12
CA SER A 447 28.23 22.03 -4.03
C SER A 447 29.68 21.83 -3.57
N PRO A 448 30.42 22.89 -3.17
CA PRO A 448 31.75 22.74 -2.59
C PRO A 448 31.72 21.89 -1.29
N PRO A 449 32.78 21.12 -0.97
CA PRO A 449 32.83 20.25 0.22
C PRO A 449 32.59 20.98 1.56
N ALA A 450 32.89 22.29 1.63
CA ALA A 450 32.75 23.11 2.83
C ALA A 450 31.34 23.69 3.04
N THR A 451 30.40 23.47 2.12
CA THR A 451 29.09 24.16 2.09
C THR A 451 27.92 23.31 2.60
N ILE A 452 28.21 22.09 3.10
CA ILE A 452 27.20 21.11 3.54
C ILE A 452 27.23 20.94 5.06
N GLU A 453 27.59 21.99 5.79
CA GLU A 453 27.27 22.09 7.21
C GLU A 453 25.80 22.51 7.31
N LYS A 454 24.94 21.55 7.65
CA LYS A 454 23.52 21.82 7.90
C LYS A 454 23.36 22.25 9.35
N GLU A 455 22.94 23.50 9.56
CA GLU A 455 22.56 23.97 10.89
C GLU A 455 21.41 23.12 11.48
N GLY A 456 21.30 23.10 12.81
CA GLY A 456 20.29 22.30 13.51
C GLY A 456 20.55 20.80 13.42
N ARG A 457 19.55 20.02 12.98
CA ARG A 457 19.60 18.56 13.02
C ARG A 457 20.54 17.98 11.95
N PRO A 458 21.49 17.09 12.29
CA PRO A 458 22.41 16.50 11.29
C PRO A 458 21.69 15.68 10.21
N LEU A 459 22.21 15.71 8.96
CA LEU A 459 21.64 14.96 7.82
C LEU A 459 21.59 13.45 8.05
N LEU A 460 22.61 12.89 8.70
CA LEU A 460 22.69 11.46 9.00
C LEU A 460 21.51 10.99 9.86
N ASP A 461 20.98 11.85 10.74
CA ASP A 461 19.84 11.50 11.59
C ASP A 461 18.57 11.21 10.77
N TYR A 462 18.31 12.02 9.74
CA TYR A 462 17.17 11.82 8.83
C TYR A 462 17.28 10.49 8.05
N ALA A 463 18.50 10.08 7.70
CA ALA A 463 18.75 8.80 7.01
C ALA A 463 18.62 7.59 7.95
N LEU A 464 19.02 7.74 9.21
CA LEU A 464 18.99 6.69 10.22
C LEU A 464 17.60 6.47 10.81
N ARG A 465 16.78 7.52 10.92
CA ARG A 465 15.47 7.47 11.57
C ARG A 465 14.36 8.06 10.68
N PRO A 466 14.20 7.62 9.42
CA PRO A 466 13.25 8.24 8.50
C PRO A 466 11.79 8.04 8.93
N TYR A 467 11.55 7.02 9.77
CA TYR A 467 10.24 6.61 10.30
C TYR A 467 9.46 7.76 10.98
N THR A 468 8.14 7.65 10.98
CA THR A 468 7.21 8.55 11.69
C THR A 468 6.06 7.73 12.28
N LEU A 469 5.49 8.21 13.38
CA LEU A 469 4.34 7.58 14.04
C LEU A 469 3.01 7.88 13.35
N ASP A 470 2.93 8.79 12.37
CA ASP A 470 1.68 9.07 11.65
C ASP A 470 1.32 7.91 10.71
N PRO A 471 0.21 7.18 10.95
CA PRO A 471 -0.25 6.09 10.08
C PRO A 471 -0.45 6.50 8.62
N LYS A 472 -0.69 7.79 8.35
CA LYS A 472 -0.86 8.31 6.98
C LYS A 472 0.45 8.38 6.22
N LEU A 473 1.56 8.61 6.92
CA LEU A 473 2.87 8.70 6.29
C LEU A 473 3.56 7.37 6.08
N HIS A 474 3.13 6.32 6.81
CA HIS A 474 3.53 4.95 6.54
C HIS A 474 3.23 4.54 5.10
N ALA A 475 2.20 5.11 4.48
CA ALA A 475 1.89 4.89 3.07
C ALA A 475 3.06 5.26 2.15
N PHE A 476 3.87 6.29 2.45
CA PHE A 476 4.97 6.75 1.58
C PHE A 476 6.26 5.92 1.71
N ALA A 477 6.21 4.74 2.35
CA ALA A 477 7.30 3.77 2.45
C ALA A 477 8.65 4.39 2.84
N LEU A 478 8.64 5.31 3.82
CA LEU A 478 9.86 5.85 4.41
C LEU A 478 10.71 4.68 4.92
N SER A 479 11.90 4.49 4.36
CA SER A 479 12.75 3.33 4.63
C SER A 479 14.22 3.73 4.72
N ARG A 480 14.98 2.97 5.51
CA ARG A 480 16.43 3.19 5.64
C ARG A 480 17.14 2.70 4.39
N ARG A 481 17.97 3.55 3.81
CA ARG A 481 18.75 3.28 2.59
C ARG A 481 20.23 3.08 2.94
N PRO A 482 20.76 1.84 2.99
CA PRO A 482 22.16 1.60 3.38
C PRO A 482 23.17 2.30 2.47
N ASP A 483 22.86 2.41 1.17
CA ASP A 483 23.65 3.12 0.17
C ASP A 483 23.72 4.63 0.41
N LEU A 484 22.63 5.22 0.91
CA LEU A 484 22.59 6.63 1.32
C LEU A 484 23.38 6.86 2.61
N VAL A 485 23.17 6.02 3.63
CA VAL A 485 23.89 6.10 4.90
C VAL A 485 25.40 6.00 4.68
N LYS A 486 25.84 5.00 3.91
CA LYS A 486 27.25 4.83 3.55
C LYS A 486 27.81 6.07 2.87
N PHE A 487 27.07 6.63 1.91
CA PHE A 487 27.49 7.84 1.20
C PHE A 487 27.63 9.05 2.14
N LEU A 488 26.68 9.28 3.05
CA LEU A 488 26.76 10.38 4.02
C LEU A 488 27.97 10.24 4.96
N LEU A 489 28.27 9.02 5.41
CA LEU A 489 29.48 8.75 6.20
C LEU A 489 30.73 9.04 5.37
N GLU A 490 30.82 8.59 4.12
CA GLU A 490 31.94 8.89 3.21
C GLU A 490 32.13 10.40 2.99
N LYS A 491 31.06 11.18 3.07
CA LYS A 491 31.08 12.65 2.96
C LYS A 491 31.35 13.39 4.27
N GLY A 492 31.65 12.67 5.36
CA GLY A 492 32.12 13.25 6.61
C GLY A 492 31.07 13.40 7.70
N CYS A 493 29.83 12.93 7.51
CA CYS A 493 28.86 12.88 8.61
C CYS A 493 29.34 11.89 9.69
N ASP A 494 29.23 12.27 10.97
CA ASP A 494 29.71 11.46 12.09
C ASP A 494 28.53 10.88 12.91
N PRO A 495 28.45 9.56 13.13
CA PRO A 495 27.45 8.98 14.03
C PRO A 495 27.58 9.42 15.50
N ASN A 496 28.72 10.01 15.89
CA ASN A 496 28.95 10.58 17.21
C ASN A 496 28.45 12.03 17.33
N ASP A 497 28.04 12.66 16.22
CA ASP A 497 27.39 13.98 16.27
C ASP A 497 26.21 13.94 17.24
N LYS A 498 25.95 15.08 17.89
CA LYS A 498 24.90 15.17 18.91
C LYS A 498 23.68 15.91 18.38
N TRP A 499 22.52 15.40 18.73
CA TRP A 499 21.24 16.08 18.57
C TRP A 499 20.50 16.04 19.91
N GLU A 500 20.19 17.22 20.48
CA GLU A 500 19.65 17.36 21.84
C GLU A 500 20.52 16.62 22.89
N ASP A 501 21.83 16.85 22.86
CA ASP A 501 22.84 16.25 23.74
C ASP A 501 23.02 14.72 23.66
N VAL A 502 22.27 14.05 22.77
CA VAL A 502 22.33 12.60 22.54
C VAL A 502 22.99 12.31 21.19
N SER A 503 23.89 11.32 21.15
CA SER A 503 24.57 10.94 19.89
C SER A 503 23.58 10.38 18.87
N LEU A 504 23.84 10.59 17.57
CA LEU A 504 23.01 10.01 16.50
C LEU A 504 22.96 8.48 16.56
N TRP A 505 24.08 7.85 16.94
CA TRP A 505 24.15 6.42 17.21
C TRP A 505 23.16 5.98 18.30
N GLU A 506 23.12 6.68 19.42
CA GLU A 506 22.19 6.37 20.51
C GLU A 506 20.74 6.59 20.09
N TRP A 507 20.46 7.68 19.36
CA TRP A 507 19.15 7.93 18.79
C TRP A 507 18.69 6.80 17.87
N PHE A 508 19.56 6.34 16.97
CA PHE A 508 19.30 5.22 16.08
C PHE A 508 18.99 3.93 16.85
N LEU A 509 19.78 3.61 17.89
CA LEU A 509 19.52 2.45 18.74
C LEU A 509 18.18 2.53 19.48
N ARG A 510 17.81 3.71 20.01
CA ARG A 510 16.51 3.94 20.66
C ARG A 510 15.36 3.75 19.66
N ASP A 511 15.51 4.25 18.44
CA ASP A 511 14.55 4.11 17.35
C ASP A 511 14.29 2.63 17.00
N LEU A 512 15.36 1.83 16.88
CA LEU A 512 15.27 0.39 16.65
C LEU A 512 14.51 -0.38 17.76
N ILE A 513 14.55 0.10 19.00
CA ILE A 513 13.82 -0.53 20.12
C ILE A 513 12.33 -0.21 20.07
N CYS A 514 11.98 1.01 19.66
CA CYS A 514 10.60 1.49 19.63
C CYS A 514 9.82 1.00 18.41
N GLN A 515 10.51 0.67 17.30
CA GLN A 515 9.88 0.08 16.12
C GLN A 515 9.29 -1.30 16.42
N SER A 516 8.05 -1.51 16.00
CA SER A 516 7.33 -2.77 16.17
C SER A 516 7.85 -3.84 15.21
N SER A 517 7.76 -5.12 15.58
CA SER A 517 8.25 -6.27 14.81
C SER A 517 7.56 -6.53 13.46
N ASN A 518 6.70 -5.62 13.00
CA ASN A 518 5.93 -5.74 11.75
C ASN A 518 6.57 -4.98 10.58
N ASP A 519 7.59 -4.14 10.83
CA ASP A 519 8.26 -3.34 9.79
C ASP A 519 9.45 -4.11 9.16
N SER A 520 9.14 -5.16 8.39
CA SER A 520 10.09 -6.13 7.81
C SER A 520 11.30 -5.48 7.11
N HIS A 521 11.03 -4.46 6.28
CA HIS A 521 12.01 -3.79 5.43
C HIS A 521 13.08 -3.00 6.21
N PHE A 522 12.71 -2.52 7.40
CA PHE A 522 13.64 -1.82 8.27
C PHE A 522 14.65 -2.80 8.90
N PHE A 523 14.24 -4.03 9.22
CA PHE A 523 15.14 -5.03 9.80
C PHE A 523 16.09 -5.65 8.78
N GLU A 524 15.69 -5.78 7.51
CA GLU A 524 16.56 -6.30 6.43
C GLU A 524 17.78 -5.42 6.18
N THR A 525 17.60 -4.09 6.23
CA THR A 525 18.65 -3.11 5.92
C THR A 525 19.50 -2.72 7.12
N THR A 526 18.99 -2.96 8.33
CA THR A 526 19.63 -2.56 9.61
C THR A 526 21.03 -3.16 9.82
N PRO A 527 21.33 -4.44 9.53
CA PRO A 527 22.67 -5.01 9.73
C PRO A 527 23.76 -4.29 8.94
N ALA A 528 23.48 -3.95 7.67
CA ALA A 528 24.44 -3.21 6.83
C ALA A 528 24.72 -1.82 7.40
N ILE A 529 23.68 -1.13 7.87
CA ILE A 529 23.78 0.19 8.49
C ILE A 529 24.59 0.12 9.80
N ILE A 530 24.29 -0.85 10.67
CA ILE A 530 25.06 -1.08 11.91
C ILE A 530 26.54 -1.30 11.58
N HIS A 531 26.84 -2.11 10.57
CA HIS A 531 28.22 -2.36 10.16
C HIS A 531 28.94 -1.06 9.75
N TYR A 532 28.30 -0.20 8.95
CA TYR A 532 28.89 1.09 8.56
C TYR A 532 29.10 2.04 9.74
N LEU A 533 28.16 2.07 10.69
CA LEU A 533 28.24 2.94 11.86
C LEU A 533 29.34 2.46 12.83
N LEU A 534 29.46 1.15 13.09
CA LEU A 534 30.46 0.59 14.00
C LEU A 534 31.91 0.87 13.58
N GLN A 535 32.16 1.06 12.28
CA GLN A 535 33.48 1.47 11.78
C GLN A 535 33.89 2.89 12.21
N ARG A 536 32.94 3.71 12.69
CA ARG A 536 33.14 5.15 12.96
C ARG A 536 32.66 5.63 14.33
N VAL A 537 32.02 4.78 15.14
CA VAL A 537 31.60 5.14 16.51
C VAL A 537 32.81 5.18 17.45
N SER A 538 32.93 6.25 18.24
CA SER A 538 34.01 6.40 19.22
C SER A 538 33.77 5.50 20.45
N ILE A 539 34.79 4.76 20.85
CA ILE A 539 34.73 3.76 21.93
C ILE A 539 34.35 4.39 23.29
N GLU A 540 34.68 5.66 23.50
CA GLU A 540 34.42 6.40 24.75
C GLU A 540 32.93 6.72 24.99
N ASN A 541 32.08 6.68 23.95
CA ASN A 541 30.63 6.89 24.05
C ASN A 541 29.84 5.57 24.17
N LEU A 542 30.52 4.41 24.26
CA LEU A 542 29.90 3.11 24.40
C LEU A 542 29.49 2.90 25.86
N ASN A 543 28.26 3.27 26.23
CA ASN A 543 27.65 2.69 27.44
C ASN A 543 27.35 1.21 27.16
N VAL A 544 28.37 0.36 27.35
CA VAL A 544 28.39 -1.08 27.02
C VAL A 544 27.20 -1.82 27.62
N THR A 545 26.74 -1.40 28.80
CA THR A 545 25.59 -1.99 29.50
C THR A 545 24.26 -1.65 28.82
N PHE A 546 24.05 -0.39 28.44
CA PHE A 546 22.84 0.04 27.72
C PHE A 546 22.80 -0.55 26.32
N GLN A 547 23.89 -0.47 25.55
CA GLN A 547 23.98 -1.05 24.21
C GLN A 547 23.87 -2.57 24.23
N GLY A 548 24.49 -3.23 25.22
CA GLY A 548 24.34 -4.65 25.46
C GLY A 548 22.88 -5.03 25.74
N GLN A 549 22.16 -4.26 26.55
CA GLN A 549 20.73 -4.48 26.80
C GLN A 549 19.85 -4.20 25.57
N VAL A 550 20.19 -3.18 24.77
CA VAL A 550 19.49 -2.84 23.51
C VAL A 550 19.69 -3.95 22.48
N LEU A 551 20.94 -4.37 22.23
CA LEU A 551 21.28 -5.44 21.30
C LEU A 551 20.76 -6.79 21.77
N GLN A 552 20.74 -7.05 23.08
CA GLN A 552 20.17 -8.27 23.66
C GLN A 552 18.63 -8.29 23.63
N ARG A 553 17.96 -7.12 23.66
CA ARG A 553 16.51 -7.01 23.39
C ARG A 553 16.20 -7.14 21.90
N PHE A 554 17.05 -6.59 21.04
CA PHE A 554 16.97 -6.74 19.58
C PHE A 554 17.17 -8.22 19.17
N SER A 555 18.17 -8.89 19.72
CA SER A 555 18.43 -10.33 19.51
C SER A 555 17.39 -11.24 20.15
N LYS A 556 16.66 -10.77 21.17
CA LYS A 556 15.49 -11.49 21.73
C LYS A 556 14.23 -11.30 20.89
N ARG A 557 14.13 -10.24 20.08
CA ARG A 557 13.02 -9.97 19.15
C ARG A 557 13.24 -10.60 17.78
N VAL A 558 14.49 -10.71 17.34
CA VAL A 558 14.93 -11.46 16.16
C VAL A 558 15.53 -12.77 16.65
N VAL A 559 14.72 -13.81 16.93
CA VAL A 559 15.27 -15.06 17.44
C VAL A 559 15.95 -15.83 16.31
N SER A 560 17.27 -15.66 16.28
CA SER A 560 18.40 -16.58 16.04
C SER A 560 19.48 -15.88 15.20
N TYR A 561 20.71 -16.38 15.27
CA TYR A 561 21.98 -15.68 15.05
C TYR A 561 22.51 -15.01 16.30
N ASN A 562 23.67 -15.51 16.68
CA ASN A 562 24.49 -15.09 17.78
C ASN A 562 25.05 -13.69 17.46
N ALA A 563 24.22 -12.65 17.54
CA ALA A 563 24.62 -11.26 17.30
C ALA A 563 25.80 -10.85 18.20
N LEU A 564 25.86 -11.40 19.42
CA LEU A 564 26.98 -11.25 20.35
C LEU A 564 28.24 -11.99 19.87
N GLY A 565 28.10 -13.16 19.26
CA GLY A 565 29.18 -13.92 18.62
C GLY A 565 29.71 -13.26 17.35
N MET A 566 28.83 -12.70 16.50
CA MET A 566 29.21 -11.91 15.32
C MET A 566 29.93 -10.62 15.71
N PHE A 567 29.46 -9.92 16.75
CA PHE A 567 30.09 -8.72 17.29
C PHE A 567 31.49 -9.02 17.89
N ASN A 568 31.63 -10.13 18.62
CA ASN A 568 32.92 -10.58 19.17
C ASN A 568 33.88 -11.18 18.12
N ALA A 569 33.37 -11.60 16.95
CA ALA A 569 34.18 -12.13 15.85
C ALA A 569 34.63 -11.01 14.89
N MET A 570 33.74 -10.05 14.56
CA MET A 570 34.04 -8.88 13.73
C MET A 570 35.08 -7.95 14.36
N THR A 571 35.19 -7.95 15.68
CA THR A 571 36.23 -7.22 16.42
C THR A 571 37.59 -7.93 16.43
N LYS A 572 37.66 -9.20 16.00
CA LYS A 572 38.88 -10.02 16.04
C LYS A 572 39.50 -10.31 14.67
N ASP A 573 38.71 -10.40 13.59
CA ASP A 573 39.22 -10.55 12.22
C ASP A 573 38.20 -10.01 11.19
N PRO A 574 38.46 -8.84 10.57
CA PRO A 574 37.53 -8.18 9.64
C PRO A 574 37.33 -8.92 8.29
N ASP A 575 38.26 -9.78 7.87
CA ASP A 575 38.28 -10.35 6.51
C ASP A 575 37.75 -11.80 6.43
N ALA A 576 37.38 -12.42 7.56
CA ALA A 576 37.08 -13.85 7.65
C ALA A 576 35.70 -14.30 7.11
N PHE A 577 34.85 -13.40 6.60
CA PHE A 577 33.49 -13.75 6.14
C PHE A 577 33.14 -13.25 4.72
N PRO A 578 33.36 -14.07 3.68
CA PRO A 578 32.71 -13.88 2.40
C PRO A 578 31.25 -14.37 2.49
N PHE A 579 30.28 -13.46 2.62
CA PHE A 579 28.86 -13.81 2.69
C PHE A 579 28.33 -14.31 1.34
N ARG A 580 27.91 -15.59 1.28
CA ARG A 580 27.13 -16.16 0.18
C ARG A 580 25.64 -16.32 0.56
N PRO A 581 24.69 -16.17 -0.38
CA PRO A 581 23.25 -16.03 -0.08
C PRO A 581 22.51 -17.31 0.36
N GLY A 582 23.19 -18.46 0.48
CA GLY A 582 22.53 -19.78 0.54
C GLY A 582 22.08 -20.30 1.90
N ASN A 583 22.38 -19.63 3.03
CA ASN A 583 22.28 -20.25 4.36
C ASN A 583 21.01 -19.90 5.17
N TRP A 584 19.95 -19.41 4.53
CA TRP A 584 18.72 -19.01 5.22
C TRP A 584 17.69 -20.14 5.44
N LEU A 585 17.77 -21.24 4.68
CA LEU A 585 16.82 -22.37 4.81
C LEU A 585 17.08 -23.25 6.04
N GLY A 586 18.34 -23.40 6.47
CA GLY A 586 18.68 -24.18 7.69
C GLY A 586 18.25 -23.49 8.99
N PHE A 587 18.25 -22.16 8.98
CA PHE A 587 17.92 -21.30 10.10
C PHE A 587 16.44 -21.38 10.52
N GLN A 588 15.54 -21.45 9.54
CA GLN A 588 14.10 -21.62 9.79
C GLN A 588 13.73 -23.01 10.33
N ALA A 589 14.55 -24.03 10.08
CA ALA A 589 14.31 -25.40 10.54
C ALA A 589 14.71 -25.59 12.00
N GLU A 590 15.84 -25.01 12.44
CA GLU A 590 16.30 -25.05 13.83
C GLU A 590 15.39 -24.27 14.78
N MET A 591 14.80 -23.17 14.29
CA MET A 591 13.89 -22.33 15.06
C MET A 591 12.55 -23.00 15.42
N ARG A 592 12.09 -23.98 14.63
CA ARG A 592 10.88 -24.75 14.96
C ARG A 592 11.09 -25.75 16.09
N GLY A 593 12.32 -26.21 16.32
CA GLY A 593 12.65 -27.19 17.36
C GLY A 593 12.83 -26.60 18.76
N ILE A 594 13.15 -25.30 18.87
CA ILE A 594 13.50 -24.66 20.15
C ILE A 594 12.27 -24.06 20.86
N CYS A 595 11.24 -23.67 20.12
CA CYS A 595 9.99 -23.12 20.67
C CYS A 595 9.20 -24.11 21.55
N SER A 596 9.46 -25.42 21.49
CA SER A 596 8.80 -26.41 22.34
C SER A 596 9.33 -26.50 23.78
N SER A 597 10.45 -25.86 24.12
CA SER A 597 11.18 -26.19 25.36
C SER A 597 11.32 -25.06 26.40
N MET A 598 10.79 -23.85 26.20
CA MET A 598 11.04 -22.72 27.11
C MET A 598 9.78 -22.12 27.76
N LYS A 599 9.01 -22.95 28.49
CA LYS A 599 8.06 -22.50 29.53
C LYS A 599 8.60 -22.79 30.92
N THR A 600 9.61 -22.07 31.38
CA THR A 600 9.95 -21.90 32.81
C THR A 600 11.16 -20.99 32.90
N LEU A 601 11.04 -19.85 33.62
CA LEU A 601 12.06 -19.16 34.44
C LEU A 601 11.81 -17.63 34.47
N GLN A 602 11.32 -17.12 35.60
CA GLN A 602 11.58 -15.75 36.09
C GLN A 602 12.67 -15.79 37.17
N PRO A 603 13.42 -14.69 37.38
CA PRO A 603 13.54 -14.20 38.76
C PRO A 603 13.71 -12.67 38.99
N ASN A 604 13.08 -12.22 40.07
CA ASN A 604 13.35 -11.21 41.14
C ASN A 604 14.46 -10.12 41.09
N SER A 605 13.99 -8.87 41.25
CA SER A 605 14.31 -7.71 42.14
C SER A 605 15.69 -7.37 42.76
N THR A 606 15.96 -6.04 42.81
CA THR A 606 16.35 -5.12 43.94
C THR A 606 17.40 -4.08 43.47
N GLY A 607 17.42 -2.77 43.79
CA GLY A 607 16.54 -1.86 44.54
C GLY A 607 17.18 -0.44 44.60
N LEU A 608 16.35 0.61 44.67
CA LEU A 608 16.55 1.93 45.33
C LEU A 608 15.34 2.82 44.97
N GLY A 609 14.57 3.30 45.97
CA GLY A 609 13.40 4.19 45.83
C GLY A 609 13.57 5.50 46.63
N PRO A 610 12.50 6.21 47.03
CA PRO A 610 11.20 6.42 46.39
C PRO A 610 10.78 7.91 46.37
N VAL A 611 9.91 8.33 45.43
CA VAL A 611 9.00 9.48 45.63
C VAL A 611 7.60 9.08 45.15
N SER A 612 6.63 9.37 46.00
CA SER A 612 5.31 8.76 46.14
C SER A 612 4.29 9.17 45.07
N ILE A 613 3.57 8.20 44.49
CA ILE A 613 2.22 8.39 43.97
C ILE A 613 1.36 7.14 44.30
N LEU A 614 0.37 7.39 45.16
CA LEU A 614 -0.93 6.71 45.38
C LEU A 614 -1.09 5.21 45.05
N GLU A 615 -1.38 4.47 46.12
CA GLU A 615 -1.66 3.04 46.24
C GLU A 615 -2.98 2.59 45.60
N ILE A 616 -2.98 1.37 45.03
CA ILE A 616 -4.15 0.49 44.90
C ILE A 616 -3.68 -0.91 45.40
N PRO A 617 -4.47 -1.63 46.22
CA PRO A 617 -3.94 -2.61 47.16
C PRO A 617 -3.62 -3.97 46.52
N GLN A 618 -2.50 -4.56 46.94
CA GLN A 618 -2.15 -5.97 46.72
C GLN A 618 -2.80 -6.84 47.82
N PRO A 619 -3.32 -8.04 47.50
CA PRO A 619 -3.59 -9.06 48.50
C PRO A 619 -2.29 -9.81 48.88
N SER A 620 -2.23 -10.22 50.14
CA SER A 620 -1.10 -10.82 50.86
C SER A 620 -0.72 -12.25 50.42
N PRO A 621 0.55 -12.67 50.63
CA PRO A 621 1.00 -14.03 50.37
C PRO A 621 0.93 -14.91 51.63
N GLU A 622 0.33 -16.10 51.54
CA GLU A 622 0.60 -17.19 52.48
C GLU A 622 1.12 -18.43 51.77
N THR A 623 2.15 -18.98 52.41
CA THR A 623 3.09 -20.05 52.04
C THR A 623 2.52 -21.48 52.05
N PRO A 624 3.27 -22.48 51.53
CA PRO A 624 2.73 -23.71 50.96
C PRO A 624 2.54 -24.82 52.00
N ARG A 625 1.56 -25.69 51.77
CA ARG A 625 1.49 -27.03 52.38
C ARG A 625 1.34 -28.09 51.30
N MET A 626 2.32 -29.00 51.26
CA MET A 626 2.20 -30.29 50.60
C MET A 626 1.03 -31.07 51.19
N CYS A 627 0.18 -31.64 50.34
CA CYS A 627 -0.50 -32.91 50.58
C CYS A 627 -0.97 -33.53 49.25
N THR A 628 -0.62 -34.80 49.12
CA THR A 628 -1.00 -35.88 48.19
C THR A 628 -2.45 -35.93 47.68
N GLY A 629 -2.64 -36.37 46.42
CA GLY A 629 -3.78 -37.22 46.03
C GLY A 629 -4.62 -36.81 44.81
N HIS A 630 -4.46 -37.57 43.71
CA HIS A 630 -5.44 -37.94 42.66
C HIS A 630 -6.15 -36.88 41.77
N PRO A 631 -6.55 -37.27 40.53
CA PRO A 631 -6.90 -36.36 39.45
C PRO A 631 -8.41 -36.19 39.31
N GLU A 632 -8.92 -34.97 39.44
CA GLU A 632 -10.22 -34.52 38.92
C GLU A 632 -10.33 -33.00 39.16
N GLN A 633 -11.00 -32.28 38.25
CA GLN A 633 -11.23 -30.81 38.21
C GLN A 633 -10.26 -29.96 37.36
N LEU A 634 -10.44 -30.01 36.05
CA LEU A 634 -10.14 -28.92 35.11
C LEU A 634 -11.46 -28.38 34.59
N ASP A 635 -12.08 -27.47 35.35
CA ASP A 635 -13.17 -26.63 34.87
C ASP A 635 -12.98 -25.22 35.46
N LYS A 636 -13.17 -24.22 34.60
CA LYS A 636 -13.17 -22.75 34.83
C LYS A 636 -11.83 -22.00 34.66
N ILE A 637 -11.63 -21.52 33.44
CA ILE A 637 -10.94 -20.24 33.19
C ILE A 637 -12.05 -19.17 33.16
N GLU A 638 -12.23 -18.41 34.23
CA GLU A 638 -13.08 -17.21 34.21
C GLU A 638 -12.26 -16.02 33.68
N LEU A 639 -12.72 -15.41 32.59
CA LEU A 639 -12.20 -14.16 32.03
C LEU A 639 -12.67 -12.94 32.86
N PRO A 640 -11.95 -11.79 32.81
CA PRO A 640 -12.25 -10.63 33.66
C PRO A 640 -13.66 -10.11 33.42
N ILE A 641 -14.40 -9.97 34.52
CA ILE A 641 -15.76 -9.42 34.57
C ILE A 641 -15.68 -7.94 34.14
N GLY A 642 -16.29 -7.61 32.99
CA GLY A 642 -16.43 -6.24 32.50
C GLY A 642 -16.34 -6.02 30.99
N VAL A 643 -16.16 -7.08 30.18
CA VAL A 643 -16.19 -6.95 28.71
C VAL A 643 -17.62 -7.08 28.22
N THR A 644 -18.18 -6.01 27.62
CA THR A 644 -19.49 -6.08 26.94
C THR A 644 -19.43 -7.13 25.82
N ARG A 645 -20.53 -7.87 25.58
CA ARG A 645 -20.61 -8.89 24.51
C ARG A 645 -20.10 -8.36 23.17
N GLU A 646 -20.45 -7.12 22.84
CA GLU A 646 -19.99 -6.42 21.64
C GLU A 646 -18.45 -6.25 21.54
N LYS A 647 -17.75 -6.01 22.66
CA LYS A 647 -16.28 -5.93 22.67
C LYS A 647 -15.64 -7.31 22.52
N LYS A 648 -16.25 -8.35 23.08
CA LYS A 648 -15.81 -9.76 22.93
C LYS A 648 -15.92 -10.18 21.46
N ASP A 649 -17.06 -9.92 20.82
CA ASP A 649 -17.30 -10.24 19.41
C ASP A 649 -16.35 -9.50 18.48
N LYS A 650 -16.13 -8.20 18.71
CA LYS A 650 -15.16 -7.38 17.94
C LYS A 650 -13.73 -7.93 18.03
N ASN A 651 -13.30 -8.40 19.20
CA ASN A 651 -11.98 -8.99 19.38
C ASN A 651 -11.85 -10.34 18.68
N ILE A 652 -12.87 -11.20 18.78
CA ILE A 652 -12.89 -12.50 18.08
C ILE A 652 -12.85 -12.28 16.56
N ILE A 653 -13.67 -11.37 16.04
CA ILE A 653 -13.69 -11.00 14.61
C ILE A 653 -12.32 -10.47 14.17
N ARG A 654 -11.68 -9.61 14.98
CA ARG A 654 -10.36 -9.06 14.67
C ARG A 654 -9.28 -10.15 14.59
N VAL A 655 -9.28 -11.10 15.52
CA VAL A 655 -8.34 -12.25 15.50
C VAL A 655 -8.58 -13.13 14.28
N ILE A 656 -9.84 -13.49 13.99
CA ILE A 656 -10.18 -14.31 12.82
C ILE A 656 -9.77 -13.61 11.52
N LYS A 657 -10.07 -12.32 11.37
CA LYS A 657 -9.64 -11.55 10.19
C LYS A 657 -8.13 -11.53 10.04
N SER A 658 -7.39 -11.30 11.12
CA SER A 658 -5.93 -11.31 11.10
C SER A 658 -5.35 -12.68 10.70
N LEU A 659 -6.00 -13.79 11.09
CA LEU A 659 -5.57 -15.13 10.68
C LEU A 659 -5.79 -15.37 9.17
N PHE A 660 -6.88 -14.85 8.61
CA PHE A 660 -7.23 -15.04 7.19
C PHE A 660 -6.50 -14.08 6.24
N CYS A 661 -6.32 -12.80 6.59
CA CYS A 661 -5.59 -11.84 5.76
C CYS A 661 -4.11 -12.23 5.53
N ASN A 662 -3.57 -13.14 6.33
CA ASN A 662 -2.21 -13.63 6.20
C ASN A 662 -2.13 -14.92 5.36
N ILE A 663 -3.27 -15.54 4.99
CA ILE A 663 -3.33 -16.76 4.17
C ILE A 663 -3.90 -16.49 2.78
N ILE A 664 -4.98 -15.71 2.69
CA ILE A 664 -5.66 -15.31 1.45
C ILE A 664 -5.29 -13.86 1.16
#